data_AF-A0A853EI31-F1
#
_entry.id   AF-A0A853EI31-F1
#
_cell.length_a   1.000
_cell.length_b   1.000
_cell.length_c   1.000
_cell.angle_alpha   90.00
_cell.angle_beta   90.00
_cell.angle_gamma   90.00
#
_symmetry.space_group_name_H-M   'P 1'
#
loop_
_entity.id
_entity.type
_entity.pdbx_description
1 polymer ?
#
loop_
_entity_poly.entity_id
_entity_poly.type
_entity_poly.pdbx_seq_one_letter_code
_entity_poly.pdbx_strand_id
1 'polypeptide(L)'
;MADSRNGAGPRPGGGKLARAANADRQGPARPARTSIKGSQGGQATQAMAASPATAGGKMTQAAKSASAGKAGKARKPARTGARRFFNYPRAGKGPIHRWIPSWRFVLGCFLLAVLAVFGLFAYAYSTIKVPDPSEFAQAQTSTVYYADGTTVMGEFAEVDRTIVDGSTIPDYVGQAVVASEDRSFYTNKGVDPKGIARALWNNLRGGDTQGASTLTQQYVKNYYVDTTDSYFGKFQQAIMAVKIDREQSKQEILDAYLNTVYYGRGAYGIEAASQAFYDKPASEMTVSEAALLAGILPAPSGWDPQENPEKAQERWQRVLEFMLADGYISQADYDSAQFPTTITPKNEQVYEGPNGHLLQMVRAELTADAGLSDQQIDTGGLKIVTTIDKADQDAIVSTAQSLPEGYSENLRVGMVSIDAKTGGILALYGGPDYLTNQVNTSTDAVAQAGSTYKPFALVAGLENGLTLSNGYRGDSPMTIDGHSFQNFQDASYGWRDLIDSTAYSINTPYLQLNADLGPEETNKVAIRAGYPEDTQGMDAFVQNVLGSASPHTIDIASSFATFASQGVRHDTHIVASATKPDGSAAHTAATEGERAFDEDVMADTNYALQQVVRYGSAEKVAALGRPIAAKTGSSSDNKSAQFVGFTPQVVTAVTLYQSGPNGEEESITPWGEYPEVTGSTYPADLFVNYMEQALQDVPIEEFPPRTDASYSRGALYGEPGEVAEDYQTQVPTMAPTVEQSQEQQPTAEATPEEEQPTAEPTPEGPVTEAPRETERPEGGDQPTNGGGLGPSDPGQGEDPGQPVPPVQPEQPDQQGQGGQGQNGGGQNQNRGNQNRPNQNERDG
;
A
#
# COMPACT_ATOMS: atom_id res chain seq x y z
N MET A 1 -21.23 -6.72 71.83
CA MET A 1 -20.52 -5.55 72.40
C MET A 1 -20.41 -4.55 71.24
N ALA A 2 -21.05 -3.38 71.24
CA ALA A 2 -20.95 -2.26 72.19
C ALA A 2 -19.57 -1.57 72.07
N ASP A 3 -19.46 -0.27 71.74
CA ASP A 3 -20.51 0.74 71.46
C ASP A 3 -19.98 1.98 70.70
N SER A 4 -20.87 2.69 69.98
CA SER A 4 -20.82 4.13 69.59
C SER A 4 -19.82 4.62 68.52
N ARG A 5 -20.01 5.70 67.74
CA ARG A 5 -21.11 6.60 67.20
C ARG A 5 -20.40 7.61 66.24
N ASN A 6 -20.94 8.34 65.25
CA ASN A 6 -22.26 8.73 64.67
C ASN A 6 -22.02 9.01 63.14
N GLY A 7 -22.98 9.31 62.26
CA GLY A 7 -24.45 9.32 62.34
C GLY A 7 -25.16 10.29 61.35
N ALA A 8 -26.12 9.77 60.56
CA ALA A 8 -27.21 10.45 59.81
C ALA A 8 -26.91 11.27 58.51
N GLY A 9 -27.90 11.27 57.59
CA GLY A 9 -28.00 12.06 56.33
C GLY A 9 -29.06 13.19 56.40
N PRO A 10 -29.82 13.58 55.33
CA PRO A 10 -30.17 12.81 54.11
C PRO A 10 -30.14 13.62 52.76
N ARG A 11 -30.89 13.12 51.75
CA ARG A 11 -31.15 13.60 50.35
C ARG A 11 -31.93 14.97 50.29
N PRO A 12 -32.30 15.58 49.12
CA PRO A 12 -32.16 15.15 47.70
C PRO A 12 -31.82 16.22 46.60
N GLY A 13 -31.46 15.75 45.40
CA GLY A 13 -32.19 16.03 44.14
C GLY A 13 -32.03 17.36 43.37
N GLY A 14 -31.40 17.26 42.17
CA GLY A 14 -31.84 17.96 40.95
C GLY A 14 -31.22 19.33 40.61
N GLY A 15 -30.62 19.44 39.42
CA GLY A 15 -30.18 20.73 38.84
C GLY A 15 -29.16 20.59 37.70
N LYS A 16 -29.59 20.67 36.44
CA LYS A 16 -28.71 20.65 35.25
C LYS A 16 -28.29 22.07 34.83
N LEU A 17 -27.07 22.19 34.25
CA LEU A 17 -26.52 23.34 33.48
C LEU A 17 -26.20 24.60 34.33
N ALA A 18 -25.02 25.23 34.29
CA ALA A 18 -24.25 25.63 33.11
C ALA A 18 -22.76 25.98 33.37
N ARG A 19 -22.02 26.29 32.29
CA ARG A 19 -20.61 26.72 32.16
C ARG A 19 -20.13 27.83 33.12
N ALA A 20 -18.82 27.87 33.44
CA ALA A 20 -17.88 28.91 32.95
C ALA A 20 -16.43 28.83 33.54
N ALA A 21 -15.50 29.53 32.86
CA ALA A 21 -14.07 29.83 33.19
C ALA A 21 -13.09 28.63 33.18
N ASN A 22 -11.98 28.59 32.43
CA ASN A 22 -10.90 29.55 32.08
C ASN A 22 -9.96 29.95 33.24
N ALA A 23 -8.69 29.54 33.15
CA ALA A 23 -7.54 30.44 32.91
C ALA A 23 -6.22 29.66 32.69
N ASP A 24 -5.38 30.15 31.75
CA ASP A 24 -3.89 30.05 31.69
C ASP A 24 -3.19 28.66 31.72
N ARG A 25 -2.09 28.39 30.99
CA ARG A 25 -1.17 29.30 30.25
C ARG A 25 -0.33 28.57 29.18
N GLN A 26 -0.05 29.28 28.08
CA GLN A 26 1.17 29.23 27.24
C GLN A 26 1.74 27.90 26.70
N GLY A 27 1.81 27.81 25.36
CA GLY A 27 2.82 27.03 24.63
C GLY A 27 3.59 27.91 23.62
N PRO A 28 4.71 27.43 23.03
CA PRO A 28 5.42 28.10 21.94
C PRO A 28 4.79 27.77 20.57
N ALA A 29 5.07 28.58 19.55
CA ALA A 29 4.41 28.49 18.23
C ALA A 29 5.38 28.26 17.05
N ARG A 30 4.88 27.66 15.97
CA ARG A 30 5.40 27.80 14.60
C ARG A 30 4.28 28.23 13.63
N PRO A 31 4.61 28.87 12.48
CA PRO A 31 3.66 29.74 11.79
C PRO A 31 3.07 29.18 10.48
N ALA A 32 1.77 29.40 10.27
CA ALA A 32 1.13 29.26 8.96
C ALA A 32 1.17 30.58 8.17
N ARG A 33 1.23 30.50 6.83
CA ARG A 33 1.25 31.67 5.93
C ARG A 33 -0.14 32.32 5.78
N THR A 34 -0.15 33.65 5.69
CA THR A 34 -1.34 34.44 5.30
C THR A 34 -1.68 34.28 3.82
N SER A 35 -2.98 34.15 3.53
CA SER A 35 -3.59 34.55 2.25
C SER A 35 -4.67 35.62 2.53
N ILE A 36 -4.92 36.53 1.57
CA ILE A 36 -5.81 37.69 1.77
C ILE A 36 -6.90 37.75 0.71
N LYS A 37 -8.14 37.90 1.21
CA LYS A 37 -9.40 38.24 0.55
C LYS A 37 -9.32 38.96 -0.80
N GLY A 38 -10.18 38.51 -1.71
CA GLY A 38 -11.15 39.40 -2.36
C GLY A 38 -12.58 38.92 -2.06
N SER A 39 -13.70 39.62 -2.32
CA SER A 39 -14.02 41.06 -2.40
C SER A 39 -15.35 41.19 -3.16
N GLN A 40 -16.46 41.25 -2.44
CA GLN A 40 -17.82 41.66 -2.85
C GLN A 40 -18.70 41.60 -1.57
N GLY A 41 -19.82 42.30 -1.40
CA GLY A 41 -20.48 43.32 -2.24
C GLY A 41 -21.99 43.31 -1.94
N GLY A 42 -22.63 44.46 -1.66
CA GLY A 42 -24.09 44.50 -1.52
C GLY A 42 -24.64 45.31 -0.33
N GLN A 43 -25.57 46.20 -0.65
CA GLN A 43 -26.26 47.18 0.18
C GLN A 43 -27.19 46.60 1.27
N ALA A 44 -27.47 47.41 2.29
CA ALA A 44 -28.79 47.51 2.93
C ALA A 44 -29.03 48.95 3.43
N THR A 45 -30.29 49.35 3.64
CA THR A 45 -30.67 50.71 4.05
C THR A 45 -31.79 50.69 5.08
N GLN A 46 -31.77 51.59 6.08
CA GLN A 46 -32.87 52.53 6.43
C GLN A 46 -32.73 53.20 7.81
N ALA A 47 -32.97 54.52 7.80
CA ALA A 47 -33.82 55.33 8.69
C ALA A 47 -33.70 55.37 10.24
N MET A 48 -34.17 56.52 10.76
CA MET A 48 -34.49 56.89 12.15
C MET A 48 -33.32 57.13 13.13
N ALA A 49 -33.45 57.91 14.21
CA ALA A 49 -34.07 59.21 14.52
C ALA A 49 -34.24 59.34 16.06
N ALA A 50 -34.49 60.56 16.54
CA ALA A 50 -34.86 60.94 17.91
C ALA A 50 -33.77 60.94 19.01
N SER A 51 -34.03 61.80 19.99
CA SER A 51 -33.37 62.00 21.30
C SER A 51 -34.50 61.93 22.38
N PRO A 52 -34.38 62.36 23.66
CA PRO A 52 -33.25 62.91 24.45
C PRO A 52 -33.15 62.30 25.88
N ALA A 53 -32.38 62.92 26.81
CA ALA A 53 -32.86 63.43 28.11
C ALA A 53 -31.73 63.83 29.13
N THR A 54 -31.76 65.10 29.62
CA THR A 54 -31.54 65.63 31.01
C THR A 54 -30.40 65.10 31.95
N ALA A 55 -29.90 65.80 32.98
CA ALA A 55 -30.36 66.99 33.72
C ALA A 55 -29.23 67.81 34.43
N GLY A 56 -29.45 69.12 34.67
CA GLY A 56 -28.78 69.95 35.70
C GLY A 56 -27.34 70.47 35.42
N GLY A 57 -26.90 71.63 35.94
CA GLY A 57 -27.61 72.73 36.62
C GLY A 57 -26.71 73.85 37.22
N LYS A 58 -27.28 75.06 37.40
CA LYS A 58 -26.77 76.29 38.08
C LYS A 58 -25.79 77.24 37.34
N MET A 59 -25.72 78.49 37.84
CA MET A 59 -25.12 79.71 37.26
C MET A 59 -24.11 80.38 38.22
N THR A 60 -23.19 81.22 37.69
CA THR A 60 -23.01 82.69 37.91
C THR A 60 -21.73 83.16 37.18
N GLN A 61 -21.71 84.17 36.29
CA GLN A 61 -21.67 85.64 36.50
C GLN A 61 -20.45 86.15 37.32
N ALA A 62 -19.73 87.25 36.98
CA ALA A 62 -19.82 88.22 35.84
C ALA A 62 -18.49 89.05 35.67
N ALA A 63 -18.55 90.24 35.01
CA ALA A 63 -17.48 91.22 34.66
C ALA A 63 -16.69 90.92 33.36
N LYS A 64 -16.59 91.79 32.32
CA LYS A 64 -16.06 93.19 32.17
C LYS A 64 -14.49 93.24 32.12
N SER A 65 -13.80 93.97 31.23
CA SER A 65 -14.23 94.97 30.21
C SER A 65 -13.18 95.35 29.13
N ALA A 66 -13.65 95.55 27.89
CA ALA A 66 -13.33 96.59 26.87
C ALA A 66 -11.91 97.20 26.61
N SER A 67 -11.45 97.11 25.35
CA SER A 67 -10.88 98.18 24.47
C SER A 67 -10.66 97.58 23.05
N ALA A 68 -10.98 98.19 21.89
CA ALA A 68 -10.49 99.43 21.24
C ALA A 68 -8.95 99.43 20.96
N GLY A 69 -8.42 99.62 19.74
CA GLY A 69 -9.01 99.79 18.39
C GLY A 69 -7.99 100.34 17.35
N LYS A 70 -8.43 100.55 16.09
CA LYS A 70 -7.76 101.29 14.96
C LYS A 70 -6.46 100.75 14.29
N ALA A 71 -6.59 100.56 12.96
CA ALA A 71 -5.75 101.07 11.86
C ALA A 71 -4.23 100.75 11.71
N GLY A 72 -3.79 100.51 10.46
CA GLY A 72 -2.38 100.54 10.05
C GLY A 72 -2.11 100.09 8.60
N LYS A 73 -1.52 100.94 7.76
CA LYS A 73 -1.02 100.58 6.41
C LYS A 73 0.39 99.96 6.53
N ALA A 74 0.74 98.97 5.70
CA ALA A 74 1.92 99.03 4.79
C ALA A 74 2.07 97.76 3.92
N ARG A 75 2.76 97.90 2.79
CA ARG A 75 2.85 96.93 1.69
C ARG A 75 4.30 96.47 1.49
N LYS A 76 4.50 95.18 1.17
CA LYS A 76 5.58 94.52 0.38
C LYS A 76 6.38 93.43 1.13
N PRO A 77 7.03 92.47 0.43
CA PRO A 77 6.70 91.87 -0.87
C PRO A 77 6.62 90.32 -0.79
N ALA A 78 6.52 89.63 -1.93
CA ALA A 78 6.51 88.17 -1.97
C ALA A 78 7.88 87.54 -1.63
N ARG A 79 7.87 86.36 -1.00
CA ARG A 79 9.00 85.40 -1.06
C ARG A 79 8.69 84.33 -2.11
N THR A 80 9.69 83.99 -2.90
CA THR A 80 9.61 82.98 -3.97
C THR A 80 9.42 81.58 -3.39
N GLY A 81 8.73 80.72 -4.14
CA GLY A 81 8.32 79.41 -3.64
C GLY A 81 9.43 78.36 -3.65
N ALA A 82 9.67 77.74 -2.49
CA ALA A 82 10.28 76.42 -2.45
C ALA A 82 9.29 75.40 -3.07
N ARG A 83 9.56 74.96 -4.30
CA ARG A 83 8.85 73.81 -4.90
C ARG A 83 9.18 72.57 -4.07
N ARG A 84 8.29 72.17 -3.16
CA ARG A 84 8.41 70.87 -2.48
C ARG A 84 8.50 69.77 -3.54
N PHE A 85 9.61 69.05 -3.57
CA PHE A 85 9.89 68.03 -4.59
C PHE A 85 8.83 66.93 -4.60
N PHE A 86 8.32 66.58 -3.41
CA PHE A 86 7.10 65.80 -3.22
C PHE A 86 5.91 66.70 -2.89
N ASN A 87 4.88 66.68 -3.75
CA ASN A 87 3.58 67.31 -3.53
C ASN A 87 2.53 66.21 -3.33
N TYR A 88 2.55 65.57 -2.16
CA TYR A 88 1.58 64.55 -1.75
C TYR A 88 1.34 64.64 -0.22
N PRO A 89 0.08 64.60 0.27
CA PRO A 89 -1.16 64.70 -0.50
C PRO A 89 -1.23 66.02 -1.29
N ARG A 90 -1.87 66.00 -2.47
CA ARG A 90 -1.74 67.05 -3.49
C ARG A 90 -2.42 68.34 -3.06
N ALA A 91 -1.63 69.37 -2.73
CA ALA A 91 -2.13 70.68 -2.35
C ALA A 91 -2.92 71.32 -3.51
N GLY A 92 -4.02 72.01 -3.18
CA GLY A 92 -4.87 72.70 -4.16
C GLY A 92 -5.84 71.80 -4.94
N LYS A 93 -6.00 70.52 -4.58
CA LYS A 93 -7.06 69.64 -5.13
C LYS A 93 -8.08 69.24 -4.07
N GLY A 94 -9.31 68.95 -4.52
CA GLY A 94 -10.47 68.66 -3.67
C GLY A 94 -10.29 67.47 -2.71
N PRO A 95 -11.24 67.28 -1.77
CA PRO A 95 -11.06 66.44 -0.57
C PRO A 95 -10.70 64.98 -0.86
N ILE A 96 -11.13 64.44 -2.01
CA ILE A 96 -10.78 63.11 -2.51
C ILE A 96 -9.51 63.18 -3.37
N HIS A 97 -9.47 64.03 -4.41
CA HIS A 97 -8.36 64.10 -5.38
C HIS A 97 -7.00 64.52 -4.80
N ARG A 98 -6.92 65.03 -3.57
CA ARG A 98 -5.64 65.22 -2.86
C ARG A 98 -4.94 63.89 -2.50
N TRP A 99 -5.69 62.81 -2.31
CA TRP A 99 -5.19 61.47 -1.93
C TRP A 99 -4.87 60.56 -3.12
N ILE A 100 -5.26 60.92 -4.33
CA ILE A 100 -4.82 60.20 -5.53
C ILE A 100 -3.37 60.64 -5.83
N PRO A 101 -2.39 59.72 -5.97
CA PRO A 101 -1.00 60.08 -6.25
C PRO A 101 -0.84 60.96 -7.50
N SER A 102 0.26 61.72 -7.57
CA SER A 102 0.62 62.39 -8.84
C SER A 102 1.23 61.37 -9.80
N TRP A 103 1.07 61.55 -11.12
CA TRP A 103 1.73 60.66 -12.10
C TRP A 103 3.25 60.61 -11.92
N ARG A 104 3.86 61.71 -11.43
CA ARG A 104 5.28 61.79 -11.07
C ARG A 104 5.64 60.98 -9.81
N PHE A 105 4.70 60.79 -8.89
CA PHE A 105 4.85 59.90 -7.73
C PHE A 105 4.71 58.44 -8.17
N VAL A 106 3.70 58.10 -8.98
CA VAL A 106 3.54 56.75 -9.53
C VAL A 106 4.76 56.36 -10.36
N LEU A 107 5.21 57.23 -11.26
CA LEU A 107 6.44 57.04 -12.05
C LEU A 107 7.70 56.98 -11.17
N GLY A 108 7.78 57.79 -10.11
CA GLY A 108 8.89 57.75 -9.17
C GLY A 108 8.97 56.44 -8.40
N CYS A 109 7.83 55.95 -7.88
CA CYS A 109 7.74 54.64 -7.22
C CYS A 109 7.98 53.49 -8.20
N PHE A 110 7.49 53.59 -9.44
CA PHE A 110 7.76 52.61 -10.49
C PHE A 110 9.25 52.54 -10.84
N LEU A 111 9.90 53.67 -11.10
CA LEU A 111 11.34 53.73 -11.38
C LEU A 111 12.19 53.27 -10.18
N LEU A 112 11.75 53.56 -8.94
CA LEU A 112 12.43 53.08 -7.74
C LEU A 112 12.23 51.57 -7.54
N ALA A 113 11.05 51.03 -7.84
CA ALA A 113 10.81 49.58 -7.84
C ALA A 113 11.63 48.86 -8.93
N VAL A 114 11.70 49.42 -10.15
CA VAL A 114 12.57 48.93 -11.22
C VAL A 114 14.04 48.96 -10.79
N LEU A 115 14.52 50.06 -10.19
CA LEU A 115 15.88 50.14 -9.64
C LEU A 115 16.12 49.15 -8.50
N ALA A 116 15.13 48.88 -7.65
CA ALA A 116 15.23 47.88 -6.59
C ALA A 116 15.30 46.45 -7.16
N VAL A 117 14.52 46.14 -8.19
CA VAL A 117 14.58 44.84 -8.89
C VAL A 117 15.91 44.67 -9.63
N PHE A 118 16.39 45.70 -10.34
CA PHE A 118 17.72 45.67 -10.97
C PHE A 118 18.85 45.56 -9.94
N GLY A 119 18.75 46.25 -8.80
CA GLY A 119 19.72 46.17 -7.71
C GLY A 119 19.73 44.78 -7.05
N LEU A 120 18.56 44.19 -6.81
CA LEU A 120 18.42 42.83 -6.29
C LEU A 120 18.96 41.79 -7.28
N PHE A 121 18.66 41.93 -8.58
CA PHE A 121 19.18 41.06 -9.62
C PHE A 121 20.69 41.18 -9.77
N ALA A 122 21.25 42.40 -9.79
CA ALA A 122 22.70 42.61 -9.86
C ALA A 122 23.43 42.08 -8.62
N TYR A 123 22.85 42.27 -7.42
CA TYR A 123 23.37 41.69 -6.18
C TYR A 123 23.35 40.15 -6.25
N ALA A 124 22.20 39.54 -6.55
CA ALA A 124 22.07 38.09 -6.64
C ALA A 124 22.96 37.49 -7.74
N TYR A 125 23.08 38.13 -8.90
CA TYR A 125 24.02 37.72 -9.95
C TYR A 125 25.49 37.81 -9.50
N SER A 126 25.83 38.75 -8.62
CA SER A 126 27.20 38.86 -8.07
C SER A 126 27.50 37.86 -6.94
N THR A 127 26.49 37.40 -6.19
CA THR A 127 26.66 36.52 -5.02
C THR A 127 26.37 35.05 -5.29
N ILE A 128 25.42 34.73 -6.17
CA ILE A 128 25.14 33.36 -6.61
C ILE A 128 26.28 32.93 -7.54
N LYS A 129 27.12 32.00 -7.07
CA LYS A 129 27.98 31.22 -7.96
C LYS A 129 27.13 30.14 -8.65
N VAL A 130 27.52 29.72 -9.85
CA VAL A 130 27.12 28.39 -10.33
C VAL A 130 27.85 27.39 -9.40
N PRO A 131 27.16 26.43 -8.77
CA PRO A 131 27.84 25.40 -7.98
C PRO A 131 28.56 24.42 -8.90
N ASP A 132 29.38 23.55 -8.32
CA ASP A 132 29.78 22.31 -8.99
C ASP A 132 28.53 21.45 -9.32
N PRO A 133 28.60 20.47 -10.25
CA PRO A 133 27.44 19.66 -10.63
C PRO A 133 26.75 19.03 -9.41
N SER A 134 25.43 19.17 -9.32
CA SER A 134 24.62 18.69 -8.19
C SER A 134 24.57 17.16 -8.13
N GLU A 135 24.08 16.60 -7.03
CA GLU A 135 23.94 15.13 -6.89
C GLU A 135 23.02 14.52 -7.97
N PHE A 136 22.08 15.28 -8.54
CA PHE A 136 21.27 14.84 -9.71
C PHE A 136 22.11 14.66 -10.99
N ALA A 137 23.22 15.41 -11.13
CA ALA A 137 24.21 15.15 -12.18
C ALA A 137 24.89 13.78 -12.01
N GLN A 138 24.77 13.16 -10.83
CA GLN A 138 25.13 11.79 -10.51
C GLN A 138 23.89 11.01 -10.02
N ALA A 139 22.75 11.07 -10.75
CA ALA A 139 21.59 10.24 -10.43
C ALA A 139 22.03 8.79 -10.25
N GLN A 140 21.76 8.26 -9.06
CA GLN A 140 22.15 6.94 -8.62
C GLN A 140 20.90 6.07 -8.60
N THR A 141 21.06 4.81 -8.99
CA THR A 141 20.09 3.75 -8.69
C THR A 141 19.79 3.75 -7.20
N SER A 142 18.50 3.69 -6.84
CA SER A 142 18.10 3.44 -5.46
C SER A 142 18.14 1.95 -5.17
N THR A 143 18.89 1.57 -4.13
CA THR A 143 19.09 0.18 -3.72
C THR A 143 18.22 -0.14 -2.52
N VAL A 144 17.43 -1.21 -2.64
CA VAL A 144 16.61 -1.78 -1.58
C VAL A 144 17.42 -2.87 -0.86
N TYR A 145 17.46 -2.80 0.46
CA TYR A 145 18.16 -3.72 1.35
C TYR A 145 17.18 -4.48 2.26
N TYR A 146 17.56 -5.69 2.64
CA TYR A 146 16.94 -6.42 3.75
C TYR A 146 17.20 -5.71 5.10
N ALA A 147 16.60 -6.21 6.19
CA ALA A 147 16.63 -5.61 7.52
C ALA A 147 18.03 -5.41 8.13
N ASP A 148 19.04 -6.16 7.65
CA ASP A 148 20.45 -5.96 8.01
C ASP A 148 21.01 -4.61 7.53
N GLY A 149 20.34 -3.97 6.55
CA GLY A 149 20.80 -2.77 5.89
C GLY A 149 22.08 -2.95 5.08
N THR A 150 22.47 -4.18 4.73
CA THR A 150 23.70 -4.48 3.98
C THR A 150 23.52 -5.48 2.84
N THR A 151 22.58 -6.42 2.95
CA THR A 151 22.22 -7.39 1.91
C THR A 151 21.22 -6.75 0.96
N VAL A 152 21.54 -6.71 -0.34
CA VAL A 152 20.66 -6.13 -1.36
C VAL A 152 19.48 -7.08 -1.65
N MET A 153 18.28 -6.51 -1.68
CA MET A 153 17.03 -7.16 -2.10
C MET A 153 16.74 -6.93 -3.60
N GLY A 154 17.02 -5.72 -4.08
CA GLY A 154 16.80 -5.33 -5.47
C GLY A 154 17.09 -3.84 -5.69
N GLU A 155 16.94 -3.39 -6.94
CA GLU A 155 17.28 -2.04 -7.37
C GLU A 155 16.24 -1.51 -8.36
N PHE A 156 15.65 -0.35 -8.12
CA PHE A 156 14.44 0.07 -8.85
C PHE A 156 14.64 0.45 -10.32
N ALA A 157 15.86 0.79 -10.71
CA ALA A 157 16.25 1.01 -12.10
C ALA A 157 17.76 0.79 -12.28
N GLU A 158 18.16 0.03 -13.28
CA GLU A 158 19.53 0.11 -13.79
C GLU A 158 19.71 1.46 -14.50
N VAL A 159 20.46 2.37 -13.90
CA VAL A 159 20.64 3.75 -14.41
C VAL A 159 21.73 3.75 -15.50
N ASP A 160 21.37 3.33 -16.71
CA ASP A 160 22.23 3.48 -17.90
C ASP A 160 22.45 4.98 -18.20
N ARG A 161 23.73 5.33 -18.33
CA ARG A 161 24.27 6.67 -18.52
C ARG A 161 25.41 6.67 -19.53
N THR A 162 25.14 6.13 -20.72
CA THR A 162 26.06 6.24 -21.85
C THR A 162 26.13 7.68 -22.38
N ILE A 163 27.16 8.43 -21.96
CA ILE A 163 27.42 9.79 -22.44
C ILE A 163 28.00 9.73 -23.86
N VAL A 164 27.36 10.44 -24.78
CA VAL A 164 27.75 10.52 -26.20
C VAL A 164 28.12 11.94 -26.62
N ASP A 165 29.08 12.04 -27.54
CA ASP A 165 29.46 13.31 -28.18
C ASP A 165 28.31 13.79 -29.08
N GLY A 166 27.78 14.98 -28.79
CA GLY A 166 26.66 15.57 -29.51
C GLY A 166 26.90 15.70 -31.02
N SER A 167 28.17 15.79 -31.46
CA SER A 167 28.54 15.84 -32.88
C SER A 167 28.40 14.51 -33.63
N THR A 168 28.12 13.40 -32.92
CA THR A 168 27.82 12.09 -33.52
C THR A 168 26.33 11.81 -33.69
N ILE A 169 25.47 12.67 -33.13
CA ILE A 169 24.01 12.56 -33.22
C ILE A 169 23.51 13.44 -34.38
N PRO A 170 22.53 13.00 -35.20
CA PRO A 170 21.91 13.84 -36.21
C PRO A 170 21.26 15.12 -35.62
N ASP A 171 21.50 16.26 -36.26
CA ASP A 171 20.98 17.59 -35.86
C ASP A 171 19.49 17.58 -35.47
N TYR A 172 18.66 16.80 -36.19
CA TYR A 172 17.22 16.75 -35.97
C TYR A 172 16.81 16.17 -34.61
N VAL A 173 17.66 15.39 -33.93
CA VAL A 173 17.38 14.86 -32.60
C VAL A 173 17.37 15.98 -31.56
N GLY A 174 18.42 16.82 -31.57
CA GLY A 174 18.46 18.03 -30.74
C GLY A 174 17.40 19.05 -31.14
N GLN A 175 17.12 19.19 -32.44
CA GLN A 175 16.08 20.10 -32.94
C GLN A 175 14.65 19.65 -32.56
N ALA A 176 14.38 18.34 -32.42
CA ALA A 176 13.10 17.84 -31.92
C ALA A 176 12.84 18.30 -30.47
N VAL A 177 13.87 18.18 -29.62
CA VAL A 177 13.85 18.66 -28.23
C VAL A 177 13.70 20.19 -28.16
N VAL A 178 14.41 20.94 -29.01
CA VAL A 178 14.24 22.40 -29.14
C VAL A 178 12.82 22.77 -29.61
N ALA A 179 12.27 22.05 -30.58
CA ALA A 179 10.92 22.28 -31.10
C ALA A 179 9.83 22.02 -30.03
N SER A 180 10.02 21.00 -29.19
CA SER A 180 9.12 20.63 -28.09
C SER A 180 9.20 21.62 -26.92
N GLU A 181 10.40 21.81 -26.36
CA GLU A 181 10.62 22.45 -25.06
C GLU A 181 10.89 23.96 -25.12
N ASP A 182 11.70 24.43 -26.08
CA ASP A 182 12.16 25.82 -26.14
C ASP A 182 12.45 26.28 -27.58
N ARG A 183 11.38 26.54 -28.34
CA ARG A 183 11.45 27.14 -29.70
C ARG A 183 12.15 28.51 -29.75
N SER A 184 12.54 29.09 -28.61
CA SER A 184 13.34 30.31 -28.54
C SER A 184 14.83 30.06 -28.34
N PHE A 185 15.24 28.80 -28.05
CA PHE A 185 16.53 28.39 -27.50
C PHE A 185 17.73 29.13 -28.10
N TYR A 186 18.00 28.96 -29.39
CA TYR A 186 19.16 29.57 -30.06
C TYR A 186 19.19 31.11 -30.02
N THR A 187 18.05 31.77 -29.76
CA THR A 187 17.92 33.24 -29.71
C THR A 187 17.83 33.82 -28.30
N ASN A 188 17.40 33.02 -27.31
CA ASN A 188 17.24 33.47 -25.93
C ASN A 188 18.58 33.57 -25.19
N LYS A 189 18.54 34.09 -23.96
CA LYS A 189 19.74 34.30 -23.13
C LYS A 189 19.62 33.66 -21.76
N GLY A 190 19.60 32.33 -21.75
CA GLY A 190 19.30 31.50 -20.58
C GLY A 190 17.85 31.55 -20.10
N VAL A 191 17.11 32.62 -20.43
CA VAL A 191 15.69 32.84 -20.11
C VAL A 191 14.98 33.50 -21.31
N ASP A 192 13.67 33.28 -21.49
CA ASP A 192 12.83 34.03 -22.44
C ASP A 192 11.82 34.94 -21.71
N PRO A 193 12.14 36.24 -21.53
CA PRO A 193 11.19 37.21 -20.98
C PRO A 193 9.92 37.41 -21.83
N LYS A 194 9.95 37.12 -23.14
CA LYS A 194 8.75 37.18 -24.01
C LYS A 194 7.86 35.97 -23.74
N GLY A 195 8.43 34.78 -23.58
CA GLY A 195 7.77 33.54 -23.19
C GLY A 195 7.10 33.68 -21.82
N ILE A 196 7.83 34.15 -20.81
CA ILE A 196 7.28 34.44 -19.48
C ILE A 196 6.09 35.42 -19.56
N ALA A 197 6.20 36.50 -20.33
CA ALA A 197 5.10 37.46 -20.52
C ALA A 197 3.91 36.87 -21.29
N ARG A 198 4.17 36.01 -22.28
CA ARG A 198 3.17 35.30 -23.10
C ARG A 198 2.38 34.29 -22.27
N ALA A 199 3.07 33.43 -21.53
CA ALA A 199 2.48 32.44 -20.63
C ALA A 199 1.64 33.12 -19.53
N LEU A 200 2.19 34.16 -18.87
CA LEU A 200 1.44 34.95 -17.89
C LEU A 200 0.14 35.53 -18.48
N TRP A 201 0.20 36.06 -19.71
CA TRP A 201 -0.96 36.62 -20.39
C TRP A 201 -1.96 35.56 -20.88
N ASN A 202 -1.51 34.34 -21.21
CA ASN A 202 -2.38 33.21 -21.55
C ASN A 202 -3.12 32.67 -20.33
N ASN A 203 -2.38 32.42 -19.24
CA ASN A 203 -2.91 31.88 -18.00
C ASN A 203 -3.90 32.88 -17.35
N LEU A 204 -3.62 34.19 -17.41
CA LEU A 204 -4.57 35.25 -16.99
C LEU A 204 -5.83 35.37 -17.87
N ARG A 205 -5.88 34.69 -19.02
CA ARG A 205 -7.04 34.59 -19.91
C ARG A 205 -7.77 33.26 -19.80
N GLY A 206 -7.28 32.31 -18.98
CA GLY A 206 -7.84 30.97 -18.86
C GLY A 206 -7.59 30.07 -20.07
N GLY A 207 -6.54 30.33 -20.86
CA GLY A 207 -6.03 29.37 -21.83
C GLY A 207 -5.08 28.35 -21.17
N ASP A 208 -4.72 27.30 -21.90
CA ASP A 208 -3.89 26.20 -21.42
C ASP A 208 -2.57 26.69 -20.80
N THR A 209 -2.12 26.00 -19.74
CA THR A 209 -0.90 26.34 -19.00
C THR A 209 0.33 26.19 -19.89
N GLN A 210 0.80 27.29 -20.48
CA GLN A 210 2.02 27.28 -21.27
C GLN A 210 3.26 27.32 -20.37
N GLY A 211 4.23 26.46 -20.67
CA GLY A 211 5.56 26.50 -20.08
C GLY A 211 6.25 27.85 -20.34
N ALA A 212 7.05 28.29 -19.37
CA ALA A 212 7.79 29.55 -19.42
C ALA A 212 9.29 29.39 -19.08
N SER A 213 9.73 28.14 -18.90
CA SER A 213 11.13 27.77 -18.64
C SER A 213 11.83 27.47 -19.96
N THR A 214 13.07 27.93 -20.12
CA THR A 214 13.94 27.56 -21.25
C THR A 214 14.61 26.21 -21.04
N LEU A 215 15.17 25.62 -22.11
CA LEU A 215 16.02 24.42 -21.99
C LEU A 215 17.22 24.66 -21.04
N THR A 216 17.81 25.85 -21.05
CA THR A 216 18.90 26.20 -20.11
C THR A 216 18.42 26.25 -18.65
N GLN A 217 17.17 26.66 -18.37
CA GLN A 217 16.60 26.57 -17.02
C GLN A 217 16.29 25.12 -16.61
N GLN A 218 15.87 24.27 -17.56
CA GLN A 218 15.67 22.85 -17.29
C GLN A 218 17.00 22.13 -17.03
N TYR A 219 18.04 22.40 -17.82
CA TYR A 219 19.40 21.91 -17.56
C TYR A 219 19.91 22.35 -16.17
N VAL A 220 19.71 23.62 -15.78
CA VAL A 220 20.04 24.08 -14.41
C VAL A 220 19.25 23.33 -13.33
N LYS A 221 17.94 23.11 -13.53
CA LYS A 221 17.07 22.37 -12.60
C LYS A 221 17.44 20.88 -12.50
N ASN A 222 18.03 20.29 -13.55
CA ASN A 222 18.39 18.86 -13.57
C ASN A 222 19.89 18.62 -13.25
N TYR A 223 20.78 19.62 -13.33
CA TYR A 223 22.23 19.38 -13.24
C TYR A 223 22.95 20.22 -12.17
N TYR A 224 22.35 21.31 -11.67
CA TYR A 224 23.01 22.24 -10.73
C TYR A 224 22.21 22.61 -9.47
N VAL A 225 20.97 22.12 -9.31
CA VAL A 225 20.10 22.51 -8.19
C VAL A 225 19.14 21.38 -7.84
N ASP A 226 18.92 21.13 -6.56
CA ASP A 226 17.88 20.22 -6.08
C ASP A 226 16.47 20.69 -6.50
N THR A 227 15.52 19.76 -6.52
CA THR A 227 14.13 20.02 -6.90
C THR A 227 13.43 20.98 -5.94
N THR A 228 13.41 22.28 -6.30
CA THR A 228 12.81 23.34 -5.48
C THR A 228 11.69 24.11 -6.20
N ASP A 229 10.48 24.04 -5.64
CA ASP A 229 9.33 24.83 -6.09
C ASP A 229 9.27 26.25 -5.53
N SER A 230 10.23 26.62 -4.68
CA SER A 230 10.25 27.95 -4.07
C SER A 230 10.45 29.06 -5.12
N TYR A 231 9.68 30.15 -5.03
CA TYR A 231 9.86 31.32 -5.91
C TYR A 231 11.29 31.91 -5.84
N PHE A 232 12.00 31.71 -4.72
CA PHE A 232 13.40 32.10 -4.56
C PHE A 232 14.34 31.16 -5.33
N GLY A 233 14.16 29.84 -5.19
CA GLY A 233 14.90 28.83 -5.96
C GLY A 233 14.72 29.00 -7.47
N LYS A 234 13.48 29.23 -7.94
CA LYS A 234 13.20 29.51 -9.37
C LYS A 234 13.83 30.82 -9.87
N PHE A 235 14.03 31.81 -8.98
CA PHE A 235 14.81 33.01 -9.30
C PHE A 235 16.33 32.75 -9.33
N GLN A 236 16.85 31.89 -8.46
CA GLN A 236 18.25 31.45 -8.50
C GLN A 236 18.54 30.64 -9.77
N GLN A 237 17.66 29.69 -10.13
CA GLN A 237 17.73 28.91 -11.38
C GLN A 237 17.77 29.82 -12.62
N ALA A 238 16.91 30.84 -12.68
CA ALA A 238 16.92 31.84 -13.75
C ALA A 238 18.24 32.64 -13.83
N ILE A 239 18.87 32.96 -12.69
CA ILE A 239 20.17 33.64 -12.67
C ILE A 239 21.30 32.71 -13.13
N MET A 240 21.28 31.44 -12.72
CA MET A 240 22.30 30.46 -13.15
C MET A 240 22.17 30.14 -14.64
N ALA A 241 20.96 30.03 -15.19
CA ALA A 241 20.75 29.84 -16.63
C ALA A 241 21.32 31.01 -17.45
N VAL A 242 21.17 32.25 -16.98
CA VAL A 242 21.77 33.46 -17.61
C VAL A 242 23.30 33.49 -17.49
N LYS A 243 23.92 32.74 -16.58
CA LYS A 243 25.38 32.58 -16.49
C LYS A 243 25.89 31.51 -17.44
N ILE A 244 25.30 30.32 -17.38
CA ILE A 244 25.68 29.19 -18.23
C ILE A 244 25.58 29.57 -19.72
N ASP A 245 24.52 30.28 -20.13
CA ASP A 245 24.34 30.82 -21.50
C ASP A 245 25.43 31.80 -21.98
N ARG A 246 26.31 32.25 -21.07
CA ARG A 246 27.42 33.18 -21.34
C ARG A 246 28.80 32.54 -21.17
N GLU A 247 28.85 31.35 -20.59
CA GLU A 247 30.06 30.60 -20.27
C GLU A 247 30.19 29.34 -21.15
N GLN A 248 29.06 28.79 -21.63
CA GLN A 248 28.93 27.71 -22.60
C GLN A 248 28.19 28.20 -23.87
N SER A 249 28.42 27.54 -25.01
CA SER A 249 27.66 27.76 -26.24
C SER A 249 26.30 27.08 -26.22
N LYS A 250 25.43 27.45 -27.17
CA LYS A 250 24.12 26.80 -27.32
C LYS A 250 24.21 25.32 -27.68
N GLN A 251 25.29 24.88 -28.34
CA GLN A 251 25.47 23.47 -28.66
C GLN A 251 25.87 22.70 -27.40
N GLU A 252 26.90 23.15 -26.66
CA GLU A 252 27.34 22.52 -25.40
C GLU A 252 26.19 22.41 -24.37
N ILE A 253 25.31 23.42 -24.29
CA ILE A 253 24.12 23.39 -23.41
C ILE A 253 23.07 22.37 -23.89
N LEU A 254 22.89 22.20 -25.21
CA LEU A 254 21.97 21.24 -25.79
C LEU A 254 22.50 19.81 -25.63
N ASP A 255 23.78 19.59 -25.95
CA ASP A 255 24.46 18.30 -25.80
C ASP A 255 24.49 17.86 -24.33
N ALA A 256 24.76 18.79 -23.40
CA ALA A 256 24.70 18.52 -21.97
C ALA A 256 23.27 18.22 -21.49
N TYR A 257 22.24 18.91 -22.01
CA TYR A 257 20.84 18.57 -21.70
C TYR A 257 20.45 17.19 -22.25
N LEU A 258 20.76 16.92 -23.52
CA LEU A 258 20.48 15.64 -24.19
C LEU A 258 21.17 14.46 -23.49
N ASN A 259 22.34 14.65 -22.87
CA ASN A 259 23.05 13.63 -22.10
C ASN A 259 22.64 13.54 -20.60
N THR A 260 21.72 14.39 -20.11
CA THR A 260 21.40 14.47 -18.66
C THR A 260 19.92 14.47 -18.32
N VAL A 261 19.04 14.68 -19.30
CA VAL A 261 17.59 14.58 -19.10
C VAL A 261 17.14 13.11 -19.03
N TYR A 262 16.09 12.87 -18.23
CA TYR A 262 15.45 11.56 -18.09
C TYR A 262 14.42 11.35 -19.20
N TYR A 263 14.47 10.19 -19.87
CA TYR A 263 13.54 9.84 -20.96
C TYR A 263 12.51 8.76 -20.57
N GLY A 264 12.49 8.32 -19.31
CA GLY A 264 11.70 7.16 -18.87
C GLY A 264 12.53 5.87 -18.90
N ARG A 265 11.95 4.74 -18.47
CA ARG A 265 12.58 3.40 -18.52
C ARG A 265 13.98 3.30 -17.88
N GLY A 266 14.31 4.13 -16.87
CA GLY A 266 15.65 4.22 -16.29
C GLY A 266 16.69 5.01 -17.13
N ALA A 267 16.38 5.32 -18.39
CA ALA A 267 17.32 5.92 -19.34
C ALA A 267 17.64 7.40 -19.05
N TYR A 268 18.91 7.66 -18.71
CA TYR A 268 19.47 9.00 -18.60
C TYR A 268 20.36 9.32 -19.79
N GLY A 269 19.96 10.34 -20.54
CA GLY A 269 20.62 10.73 -21.77
C GLY A 269 20.07 10.02 -23.01
N ILE A 270 20.27 10.66 -24.15
CA ILE A 270 19.65 10.31 -25.43
C ILE A 270 20.12 8.97 -26.01
N GLU A 271 21.36 8.54 -25.73
CA GLU A 271 21.86 7.22 -26.15
C GLU A 271 21.16 6.08 -25.40
N ALA A 272 21.15 6.16 -24.06
CA ALA A 272 20.41 5.22 -23.21
C ALA A 272 18.92 5.21 -23.58
N ALA A 273 18.33 6.36 -23.92
CA ALA A 273 16.94 6.45 -24.37
C ALA A 273 16.73 5.77 -25.74
N SER A 274 17.64 5.95 -26.69
CA SER A 274 17.57 5.26 -27.98
C SER A 274 17.68 3.73 -27.81
N GLN A 275 18.53 3.26 -26.89
CA GLN A 275 18.64 1.83 -26.58
C GLN A 275 17.40 1.30 -25.84
N ALA A 276 16.87 2.02 -24.85
CA ALA A 276 15.71 1.60 -24.04
C ALA A 276 14.37 1.66 -24.78
N PHE A 277 14.27 2.47 -25.85
CA PHE A 277 13.06 2.58 -26.67
C PHE A 277 13.17 1.83 -28.01
N TYR A 278 14.35 1.69 -28.61
CA TYR A 278 14.52 1.17 -29.97
C TYR A 278 15.68 0.16 -30.16
N ASP A 279 16.38 -0.21 -29.09
CA ASP A 279 17.56 -1.13 -29.06
C ASP A 279 18.71 -0.77 -30.03
N LYS A 280 18.92 0.52 -30.31
CA LYS A 280 19.96 1.01 -31.23
C LYS A 280 20.60 2.34 -30.77
N PRO A 281 21.79 2.71 -31.29
CA PRO A 281 22.44 4.00 -31.01
C PRO A 281 21.60 5.22 -31.41
N ALA A 282 21.73 6.33 -30.69
CA ALA A 282 21.04 7.60 -31.01
C ALA A 282 21.48 8.20 -32.35
N SER A 283 22.66 7.81 -32.84
CA SER A 283 23.15 8.16 -34.17
C SER A 283 22.34 7.52 -35.31
N GLU A 284 21.56 6.48 -35.03
CA GLU A 284 20.67 5.76 -35.96
C GLU A 284 19.17 6.02 -35.71
N MET A 285 18.82 6.96 -34.82
CA MET A 285 17.45 7.44 -34.66
C MET A 285 16.96 8.18 -35.91
N THR A 286 15.70 7.95 -36.29
CA THR A 286 14.99 8.72 -37.31
C THR A 286 14.35 9.98 -36.73
N VAL A 287 13.92 10.89 -37.61
CA VAL A 287 13.09 12.06 -37.25
C VAL A 287 11.86 11.68 -36.43
N SER A 288 11.22 10.54 -36.72
CA SER A 288 10.00 10.11 -36.03
C SER A 288 10.27 9.64 -34.61
N GLU A 289 11.35 8.88 -34.41
CA GLU A 289 11.82 8.39 -33.11
C GLU A 289 12.33 9.54 -32.22
N ALA A 290 12.99 10.54 -32.83
CA ALA A 290 13.36 11.79 -32.17
C ALA A 290 12.14 12.60 -31.72
N ALA A 291 11.11 12.71 -32.57
CA ALA A 291 9.87 13.42 -32.23
C ALA A 291 9.09 12.74 -31.10
N LEU A 292 9.16 11.40 -30.98
CA LEU A 292 8.55 10.68 -29.86
C LEU A 292 9.32 10.95 -28.56
N LEU A 293 10.64 10.73 -28.53
CA LEU A 293 11.43 10.95 -27.31
C LEU A 293 11.36 12.41 -26.83
N ALA A 294 11.36 13.39 -27.75
CA ALA A 294 11.15 14.80 -27.42
C ALA A 294 9.70 15.14 -27.00
N GLY A 295 8.72 14.29 -27.34
CA GLY A 295 7.32 14.46 -26.99
C GLY A 295 6.96 13.97 -25.58
N ILE A 296 7.64 12.92 -25.09
CA ILE A 296 7.42 12.34 -23.76
C ILE A 296 8.13 13.11 -22.63
N LEU A 297 9.19 13.88 -22.95
CA LEU A 297 10.03 14.63 -21.98
C LEU A 297 9.30 15.37 -20.84
N PRO A 298 8.12 16.01 -21.03
CA PRO A 298 7.44 16.69 -19.92
C PRO A 298 6.81 15.76 -18.87
N ALA A 299 6.65 14.47 -19.15
CA ALA A 299 6.21 13.44 -18.20
C ALA A 299 6.68 12.04 -18.66
N PRO A 300 7.99 11.72 -18.56
CA PRO A 300 8.59 10.64 -19.36
C PRO A 300 7.99 9.25 -19.14
N SER A 301 7.86 8.79 -17.90
CA SER A 301 7.22 7.50 -17.59
C SER A 301 5.71 7.51 -17.89
N GLY A 302 5.01 8.59 -17.53
CA GLY A 302 3.55 8.66 -17.63
C GLY A 302 3.00 8.87 -19.04
N TRP A 303 3.85 9.22 -20.01
CA TRP A 303 3.52 9.30 -21.45
C TRP A 303 4.34 8.29 -22.28
N ASP A 304 4.92 7.26 -21.67
CA ASP A 304 5.56 6.15 -22.40
C ASP A 304 4.53 5.46 -23.33
N PRO A 305 4.88 5.05 -24.56
CA PRO A 305 3.96 4.32 -25.44
C PRO A 305 3.41 2.99 -24.90
N GLN A 306 4.08 2.35 -23.93
CA GLN A 306 3.56 1.17 -23.24
C GLN A 306 2.40 1.55 -22.32
N GLU A 307 2.63 2.55 -21.45
CA GLU A 307 1.68 3.01 -20.42
C GLU A 307 0.52 3.84 -20.99
N ASN A 308 0.79 4.65 -22.01
CA ASN A 308 -0.15 5.64 -22.54
C ASN A 308 0.07 5.93 -24.04
N PRO A 309 -0.22 4.95 -24.92
CA PRO A 309 0.00 5.08 -26.37
C PRO A 309 -0.75 6.26 -26.99
N GLU A 310 -1.98 6.55 -26.55
CA GLU A 310 -2.75 7.69 -27.05
C GLU A 310 -2.04 9.02 -26.77
N LYS A 311 -1.50 9.19 -25.55
CA LYS A 311 -0.81 10.43 -25.17
C LYS A 311 0.57 10.55 -25.79
N ALA A 312 1.30 9.44 -25.92
CA ALA A 312 2.54 9.38 -26.68
C ALA A 312 2.33 9.83 -28.13
N GLN A 313 1.26 9.35 -28.79
CA GLN A 313 0.93 9.71 -30.17
C GLN A 313 0.53 11.18 -30.35
N GLU A 314 -0.29 11.74 -29.43
CA GLU A 314 -0.63 13.17 -29.42
C GLU A 314 0.63 14.04 -29.33
N ARG A 315 1.59 13.64 -28.48
CA ARG A 315 2.84 14.39 -28.27
C ARG A 315 3.80 14.28 -29.45
N TRP A 316 4.01 13.07 -29.96
CA TRP A 316 4.80 12.80 -31.15
C TRP A 316 4.36 13.66 -32.35
N GLN A 317 3.06 13.65 -32.68
CA GLN A 317 2.54 14.45 -33.81
C GLN A 317 2.78 15.95 -33.59
N ARG A 318 2.54 16.45 -32.37
CA ARG A 318 2.76 17.84 -32.00
C ARG A 318 4.21 18.28 -32.16
N VAL A 319 5.18 17.42 -31.85
CA VAL A 319 6.61 17.73 -32.06
C VAL A 319 6.92 17.80 -33.55
N LEU A 320 6.41 16.88 -34.37
CA LEU A 320 6.56 16.95 -35.84
C LEU A 320 5.95 18.23 -36.43
N GLU A 321 4.76 18.64 -35.97
CA GLU A 321 4.14 19.91 -36.38
C GLU A 321 5.02 21.12 -36.04
N PHE A 322 5.72 21.10 -34.91
CA PHE A 322 6.64 22.17 -34.50
C PHE A 322 7.97 22.12 -35.26
N MET A 323 8.53 20.94 -35.50
CA MET A 323 9.75 20.76 -36.31
C MET A 323 9.53 21.25 -37.75
N LEU A 324 8.36 20.96 -38.35
CA LEU A 324 7.98 21.47 -39.66
C LEU A 324 7.81 23.00 -39.63
N ALA A 325 7.12 23.53 -38.60
CA ALA A 325 6.85 24.96 -38.49
C ALA A 325 8.10 25.83 -38.22
N ASP A 326 9.13 25.29 -37.59
CA ASP A 326 10.44 25.95 -37.40
C ASP A 326 11.44 25.66 -38.53
N GLY A 327 11.09 24.77 -39.47
CA GLY A 327 11.91 24.46 -40.66
C GLY A 327 13.05 23.47 -40.42
N TYR A 328 12.97 22.66 -39.37
CA TYR A 328 13.92 21.59 -39.05
C TYR A 328 13.73 20.33 -39.92
N ILE A 329 12.51 20.11 -40.43
CA ILE A 329 12.16 19.00 -41.34
C ILE A 329 11.41 19.54 -42.55
N SER A 330 11.41 18.80 -43.66
CA SER A 330 10.62 19.13 -44.84
C SER A 330 9.18 18.62 -44.73
N GLN A 331 8.30 19.13 -45.60
CA GLN A 331 6.93 18.62 -45.73
C GLN A 331 6.92 17.12 -46.10
N ALA A 332 7.89 16.63 -46.86
CA ALA A 332 7.96 15.22 -47.24
C ALA A 332 8.34 14.32 -46.05
N ASP A 333 9.18 14.80 -45.13
CA ASP A 333 9.52 14.08 -43.90
C ASP A 333 8.31 14.04 -42.96
N TYR A 334 7.59 15.16 -42.83
CA TYR A 334 6.34 15.24 -42.06
C TYR A 334 5.24 14.32 -42.64
N ASP A 335 5.00 14.38 -43.96
CA ASP A 335 3.94 13.61 -44.64
C ASP A 335 4.23 12.09 -44.67
N SER A 336 5.49 11.68 -44.48
CA SER A 336 5.89 10.26 -44.46
C SER A 336 6.06 9.69 -43.06
N ALA A 337 6.21 10.52 -42.02
CA ALA A 337 6.42 10.08 -40.65
C ALA A 337 5.28 9.18 -40.14
N GLN A 338 5.65 7.99 -39.65
CA GLN A 338 4.74 7.05 -38.98
C GLN A 338 5.10 6.99 -37.49
N PHE A 339 4.11 6.80 -36.62
CA PHE A 339 4.35 6.65 -35.18
C PHE A 339 5.29 5.44 -34.95
N PRO A 340 6.44 5.63 -34.27
CA PRO A 340 7.47 4.60 -34.22
C PRO A 340 7.12 3.51 -33.20
N THR A 341 7.40 2.25 -33.55
CA THR A 341 7.28 1.11 -32.63
C THR A 341 8.43 1.13 -31.62
N THR A 342 8.12 0.98 -30.32
CA THR A 342 9.13 0.80 -29.27
C THR A 342 9.30 -0.65 -28.87
N ILE A 343 10.47 -1.03 -28.35
CA ILE A 343 10.68 -2.31 -27.66
C ILE A 343 9.95 -2.36 -26.30
N THR A 344 9.88 -3.57 -25.73
CA THR A 344 9.54 -3.79 -24.32
C THR A 344 10.68 -3.29 -23.41
N PRO A 345 10.41 -2.62 -22.27
CA PRO A 345 11.45 -2.17 -21.33
C PRO A 345 12.21 -3.34 -20.71
N LYS A 346 13.54 -3.27 -20.66
CA LYS A 346 14.38 -4.34 -20.06
C LYS A 346 14.24 -4.44 -18.53
N ASN A 347 13.72 -3.38 -17.90
CA ASN A 347 13.51 -3.27 -16.46
C ASN A 347 12.45 -4.25 -15.91
N GLU A 348 11.76 -5.02 -16.76
CA GLU A 348 10.92 -6.13 -16.30
C GLU A 348 11.71 -7.09 -15.39
N GLN A 349 12.97 -7.42 -15.73
CA GLN A 349 13.82 -8.32 -14.92
C GLN A 349 14.10 -7.83 -13.48
N VAL A 350 13.87 -6.55 -13.16
CA VAL A 350 14.00 -6.03 -11.78
C VAL A 350 13.05 -6.72 -10.80
N TYR A 351 11.88 -7.15 -11.28
CA TYR A 351 10.82 -7.74 -10.46
C TYR A 351 10.67 -9.25 -10.69
N GLU A 352 11.69 -9.93 -11.24
CA GLU A 352 11.67 -11.38 -11.43
C GLU A 352 11.64 -12.14 -10.09
N GLY A 353 10.78 -13.15 -10.00
CA GLY A 353 10.65 -14.01 -8.81
C GLY A 353 9.83 -13.38 -7.65
N PRO A 354 9.86 -13.99 -6.46
CA PRO A 354 8.96 -13.63 -5.36
C PRO A 354 9.29 -12.25 -4.76
N ASN A 355 10.55 -11.80 -4.86
CA ASN A 355 10.98 -10.48 -4.41
C ASN A 355 10.32 -9.34 -5.20
N GLY A 356 9.82 -9.57 -6.42
CA GLY A 356 9.15 -8.55 -7.22
C GLY A 356 7.95 -7.93 -6.50
N HIS A 357 7.15 -8.75 -5.81
CA HIS A 357 6.04 -8.27 -4.97
C HIS A 357 6.54 -7.37 -3.83
N LEU A 358 7.65 -7.72 -3.15
CA LEU A 358 8.22 -6.93 -2.06
C LEU A 358 8.72 -5.56 -2.55
N LEU A 359 9.39 -5.52 -3.69
CA LEU A 359 9.86 -4.27 -4.30
C LEU A 359 8.69 -3.35 -4.66
N GLN A 360 7.57 -3.91 -5.14
CA GLN A 360 6.37 -3.11 -5.41
C GLN A 360 5.69 -2.61 -4.13
N MET A 361 5.66 -3.41 -3.05
CA MET A 361 5.19 -2.94 -1.74
C MET A 361 6.05 -1.78 -1.22
N VAL A 362 7.39 -1.88 -1.34
CA VAL A 362 8.33 -0.80 -0.99
C VAL A 362 8.07 0.47 -1.82
N ARG A 363 7.80 0.33 -3.12
CA ARG A 363 7.42 1.46 -4.00
C ARG A 363 6.11 2.10 -3.57
N ALA A 364 5.09 1.29 -3.29
CA ALA A 364 3.77 1.75 -2.90
C ALA A 364 3.82 2.55 -1.58
N GLU A 365 4.50 2.02 -0.55
CA GLU A 365 4.66 2.67 0.76
C GLU A 365 5.43 4.00 0.65
N LEU A 366 6.54 4.03 -0.10
CA LEU A 366 7.29 5.27 -0.36
C LEU A 366 6.50 6.32 -1.18
N THR A 367 5.58 5.87 -2.03
CA THR A 367 4.70 6.76 -2.80
C THR A 367 3.58 7.33 -1.93
N ALA A 368 2.95 6.49 -1.09
CA ALA A 368 1.86 6.89 -0.21
C ALA A 368 2.33 7.79 0.95
N ASP A 369 3.34 7.35 1.72
CA ASP A 369 3.65 7.92 3.02
C ASP A 369 4.80 8.93 2.98
N ALA A 370 5.80 8.69 2.12
CA ALA A 370 6.89 9.65 1.89
C ALA A 370 6.56 10.66 0.78
N GLY A 371 5.51 10.44 0.00
CA GLY A 371 5.08 11.31 -1.10
C GLY A 371 6.12 11.45 -2.21
N LEU A 372 6.97 10.43 -2.40
CA LEU A 372 7.97 10.39 -3.46
C LEU A 372 7.30 9.98 -4.78
N SER A 373 7.70 10.61 -5.89
CA SER A 373 7.30 10.09 -7.21
C SER A 373 8.18 8.92 -7.65
N ASP A 374 7.72 8.13 -8.62
CA ASP A 374 8.50 7.03 -9.21
C ASP A 374 9.90 7.47 -9.63
N GLN A 375 10.05 8.64 -10.27
CA GLN A 375 11.37 9.15 -10.64
C GLN A 375 12.30 9.36 -9.42
N GLN A 376 11.75 9.76 -8.27
CA GLN A 376 12.53 9.90 -7.03
C GLN A 376 12.85 8.55 -6.39
N ILE A 377 11.99 7.54 -6.55
CA ILE A 377 12.20 6.17 -6.09
C ILE A 377 13.24 5.49 -6.98
N ASP A 378 13.06 5.51 -8.30
CA ASP A 378 13.94 4.89 -9.31
C ASP A 378 15.38 5.44 -9.26
N THR A 379 15.53 6.77 -9.20
CA THR A 379 16.77 7.47 -9.58
C THR A 379 17.28 8.46 -8.52
N GLY A 380 16.74 8.39 -7.29
CA GLY A 380 17.05 9.31 -6.21
C GLY A 380 18.31 8.97 -5.39
N GLY A 381 19.01 7.89 -5.73
CA GLY A 381 20.13 7.37 -4.93
C GLY A 381 19.71 6.95 -3.52
N LEU A 382 18.47 6.51 -3.35
CA LEU A 382 17.94 6.20 -2.03
C LEU A 382 18.56 4.88 -1.53
N LYS A 383 19.17 4.91 -0.35
CA LYS A 383 19.36 3.70 0.44
C LYS A 383 18.05 3.40 1.17
N ILE A 384 17.38 2.34 0.76
CA ILE A 384 16.09 1.91 1.33
C ILE A 384 16.34 0.65 2.14
N VAL A 385 16.06 0.66 3.43
CA VAL A 385 16.19 -0.51 4.33
C VAL A 385 14.79 -0.98 4.68
N THR A 386 14.49 -2.23 4.36
CA THR A 386 13.20 -2.86 4.65
C THR A 386 13.15 -3.46 6.06
N THR A 387 11.98 -3.93 6.47
CA THR A 387 11.79 -4.76 7.67
C THR A 387 12.01 -6.26 7.42
N ILE A 388 12.13 -6.67 6.15
CA ILE A 388 12.21 -8.07 5.74
C ILE A 388 13.56 -8.67 6.14
N ASP A 389 13.58 -9.75 6.92
CA ASP A 389 14.80 -10.51 7.16
C ASP A 389 15.13 -11.46 6.00
N LYS A 390 16.42 -11.66 5.72
CA LYS A 390 16.86 -12.47 4.58
C LYS A 390 16.61 -13.96 4.77
N ALA A 391 16.89 -14.49 5.96
CA ALA A 391 16.75 -15.92 6.26
C ALA A 391 15.26 -16.29 6.34
N ASP A 392 14.45 -15.44 6.97
CA ASP A 392 13.01 -15.63 7.03
C ASP A 392 12.36 -15.53 5.64
N GLN A 393 12.78 -14.59 4.79
CA GLN A 393 12.25 -14.49 3.43
C GLN A 393 12.63 -15.70 2.56
N ASP A 394 13.86 -16.23 2.69
CA ASP A 394 14.24 -17.46 2.00
C ASP A 394 13.43 -18.66 2.52
N ALA A 395 13.19 -18.73 3.83
CA ALA A 395 12.41 -19.78 4.47
C ALA A 395 10.92 -19.73 4.08
N ILE A 396 10.30 -18.55 4.03
CA ILE A 396 8.88 -18.42 3.69
C ILE A 396 8.63 -18.79 2.21
N VAL A 397 9.54 -18.39 1.31
CA VAL A 397 9.51 -18.76 -0.11
C VAL A 397 9.71 -20.27 -0.27
N SER A 398 10.76 -20.83 0.34
CA SER A 398 11.05 -22.26 0.25
C SER A 398 9.93 -23.11 0.84
N THR A 399 9.27 -22.65 1.90
CA THR A 399 8.16 -23.35 2.55
C THR A 399 6.89 -23.29 1.70
N ALA A 400 6.51 -22.12 1.19
CA ALA A 400 5.36 -21.98 0.29
C ALA A 400 5.49 -22.84 -0.98
N GLN A 401 6.73 -23.06 -1.43
CA GLN A 401 7.06 -23.92 -2.59
C GLN A 401 7.25 -25.40 -2.24
N SER A 402 7.24 -25.80 -0.96
CA SER A 402 7.45 -27.20 -0.53
C SER A 402 6.16 -28.04 -0.40
N LEU A 403 5.05 -27.61 -1.02
CA LEU A 403 3.83 -28.41 -1.05
C LEU A 403 4.02 -29.68 -1.90
N PRO A 404 3.49 -30.84 -1.47
CA PRO A 404 3.66 -32.09 -2.22
C PRO A 404 2.92 -32.04 -3.56
N GLU A 405 3.49 -32.70 -4.58
CA GLU A 405 2.97 -32.74 -5.94
C GLU A 405 1.49 -33.18 -6.02
N GLY A 406 0.78 -32.66 -7.03
CA GLY A 406 -0.61 -33.01 -7.32
C GLY A 406 -1.67 -32.03 -6.82
N TYR A 407 -1.29 -30.86 -6.32
CA TYR A 407 -2.24 -29.76 -6.09
C TYR A 407 -2.77 -29.16 -7.40
N SER A 408 -3.91 -28.47 -7.31
CA SER A 408 -4.55 -27.78 -8.44
C SER A 408 -3.72 -26.61 -8.94
N GLU A 409 -3.61 -26.41 -10.27
CA GLU A 409 -3.00 -25.21 -10.88
C GLU A 409 -3.74 -23.90 -10.48
N ASN A 410 -4.98 -24.00 -10.01
CA ASN A 410 -5.77 -22.90 -9.45
C ASN A 410 -5.48 -22.62 -7.97
N LEU A 411 -4.67 -23.45 -7.28
CA LEU A 411 -4.31 -23.23 -5.88
C LEU A 411 -3.42 -21.99 -5.74
N ARG A 412 -3.70 -21.22 -4.71
CA ARG A 412 -2.92 -20.03 -4.32
C ARG A 412 -2.52 -20.17 -2.85
N VAL A 413 -1.32 -19.69 -2.55
CA VAL A 413 -0.72 -19.70 -1.22
C VAL A 413 -0.32 -18.26 -0.89
N GLY A 414 -0.88 -17.70 0.18
CA GLY A 414 -0.40 -16.48 0.83
C GLY A 414 0.26 -16.84 2.16
N MET A 415 1.38 -16.21 2.49
CA MET A 415 2.04 -16.32 3.79
C MET A 415 2.62 -14.98 4.19
N VAL A 416 2.35 -14.52 5.43
CA VAL A 416 2.87 -13.24 5.96
C VAL A 416 3.33 -13.43 7.40
N SER A 417 4.53 -12.93 7.70
CA SER A 417 5.13 -12.88 9.04
C SER A 417 5.36 -11.44 9.49
N ILE A 418 4.99 -11.11 10.73
CA ILE A 418 4.98 -9.73 11.27
C ILE A 418 5.58 -9.71 12.68
N ASP A 419 6.40 -8.70 12.97
CA ASP A 419 6.81 -8.34 14.34
C ASP A 419 5.64 -7.66 15.07
N ALA A 420 5.10 -8.37 16.06
CA ALA A 420 3.99 -7.91 16.89
C ALA A 420 4.27 -6.61 17.67
N LYS A 421 5.53 -6.25 17.88
CA LYS A 421 5.95 -5.11 18.72
C LYS A 421 6.25 -3.85 17.91
N THR A 422 6.19 -3.92 16.58
CA THR A 422 6.44 -2.78 15.69
C THR A 422 5.48 -2.66 14.51
N GLY A 423 4.87 -3.75 14.06
CA GLY A 423 4.13 -3.82 12.79
C GLY A 423 5.01 -4.10 11.56
N GLY A 424 6.33 -4.27 11.73
CA GLY A 424 7.23 -4.54 10.61
C GLY A 424 6.98 -5.92 9.99
N ILE A 425 6.85 -5.99 8.67
CA ILE A 425 6.72 -7.26 7.93
C ILE A 425 8.10 -7.94 7.88
N LEU A 426 8.23 -9.11 8.49
CA LEU A 426 9.48 -9.86 8.59
C LEU A 426 9.75 -10.73 7.36
N ALA A 427 8.69 -11.30 6.78
CA ALA A 427 8.75 -12.08 5.54
C ALA A 427 7.35 -12.19 4.92
N LEU A 428 7.28 -12.27 3.59
CA LEU A 428 6.01 -12.38 2.85
C LEU A 428 6.17 -13.20 1.57
N TYR A 429 5.23 -14.10 1.31
CA TYR A 429 5.08 -14.80 0.03
C TYR A 429 3.83 -14.31 -0.69
N GLY A 430 4.02 -13.58 -1.79
CA GLY A 430 2.94 -13.06 -2.64
C GLY A 430 2.70 -13.86 -3.94
N GLY A 431 3.57 -14.81 -4.25
CA GLY A 431 3.57 -15.54 -5.51
C GLY A 431 4.96 -16.08 -5.84
N PRO A 432 5.07 -17.00 -6.82
CA PRO A 432 6.35 -17.57 -7.22
C PRO A 432 7.20 -16.58 -8.06
N ASP A 433 6.53 -15.73 -8.83
CA ASP A 433 7.14 -14.73 -9.71
C ASP A 433 6.12 -13.63 -10.03
N TYR A 434 6.51 -12.37 -9.80
CA TYR A 434 5.66 -11.20 -10.05
C TYR A 434 5.47 -10.92 -11.56
N LEU A 435 6.40 -11.33 -12.43
CA LEU A 435 6.32 -11.04 -13.87
C LEU A 435 5.27 -11.90 -14.58
N THR A 436 5.10 -13.15 -14.16
CA THR A 436 4.04 -14.04 -14.63
C THR A 436 2.71 -13.82 -13.91
N ASN A 437 2.71 -13.37 -12.64
CA ASN A 437 1.50 -12.93 -11.96
C ASN A 437 1.78 -11.80 -10.96
N GLN A 438 1.30 -10.60 -11.28
CA GLN A 438 1.49 -9.41 -10.43
C GLN A 438 0.63 -9.41 -9.16
N VAL A 439 -0.47 -10.18 -9.13
CA VAL A 439 -1.39 -10.23 -7.98
C VAL A 439 -0.71 -10.91 -6.79
N ASN A 440 -0.47 -10.14 -5.74
CA ASN A 440 0.10 -10.62 -4.49
C ASN A 440 -0.96 -11.39 -3.68
N THR A 441 -0.76 -12.70 -3.52
CA THR A 441 -1.64 -13.61 -2.76
C THR A 441 -1.76 -13.27 -1.27
N SER A 442 -0.90 -12.39 -0.77
CA SER A 442 -0.89 -11.97 0.64
C SER A 442 -1.49 -10.59 0.91
N THR A 443 -1.48 -9.67 -0.06
CA THR A 443 -1.97 -8.28 0.10
C THR A 443 -3.11 -7.88 -0.84
N ASP A 444 -3.25 -8.53 -2.00
CA ASP A 444 -4.18 -8.09 -3.05
C ASP A 444 -5.34 -9.07 -3.20
N ALA A 445 -5.05 -10.36 -3.05
CA ALA A 445 -6.05 -11.40 -3.05
C ALA A 445 -6.78 -11.48 -1.70
N VAL A 446 -8.07 -11.85 -1.75
CA VAL A 446 -8.91 -12.09 -0.58
C VAL A 446 -9.34 -13.55 -0.52
N ALA A 447 -9.48 -14.08 0.70
CA ALA A 447 -10.01 -15.42 0.94
C ALA A 447 -10.78 -15.45 2.26
N GLN A 448 -11.89 -16.19 2.30
CA GLN A 448 -12.76 -16.28 3.49
C GLN A 448 -11.95 -16.62 4.75
N ALA A 449 -12.19 -15.92 5.86
CA ALA A 449 -11.46 -16.09 7.12
C ALA A 449 -11.76 -17.46 7.78
N GLY A 450 -12.99 -17.96 7.60
CA GLY A 450 -13.42 -19.16 8.29
C GLY A 450 -13.32 -19.01 9.82
N SER A 451 -13.01 -20.11 10.51
CA SER A 451 -12.86 -20.11 11.98
C SER A 451 -11.69 -19.27 12.55
N THR A 452 -10.90 -18.53 11.76
CA THR A 452 -9.98 -17.49 12.30
C THR A 452 -10.72 -16.23 12.77
N TYR A 453 -11.99 -16.04 12.38
CA TYR A 453 -12.82 -14.90 12.80
C TYR A 453 -13.40 -15.05 14.22
N LYS A 454 -13.47 -16.28 14.75
CA LYS A 454 -14.04 -16.62 16.07
C LYS A 454 -13.43 -15.86 17.26
N PRO A 455 -12.11 -15.60 17.34
CA PRO A 455 -11.51 -14.87 18.46
C PRO A 455 -12.04 -13.44 18.60
N PHE A 456 -12.55 -12.80 17.54
CA PHE A 456 -13.17 -11.48 17.66
C PHE A 456 -14.46 -11.52 18.51
N ALA A 457 -15.27 -12.59 18.39
CA ALA A 457 -16.43 -12.81 19.25
C ALA A 457 -16.03 -13.20 20.69
N LEU A 458 -14.92 -13.93 20.87
CA LEU A 458 -14.38 -14.23 22.19
C LEU A 458 -13.97 -12.94 22.92
N VAL A 459 -13.19 -12.08 22.26
CA VAL A 459 -12.76 -10.77 22.79
C VAL A 459 -13.98 -9.89 23.08
N ALA A 460 -14.94 -9.78 22.15
CA ALA A 460 -16.19 -9.05 22.38
C ALA A 460 -16.98 -9.57 23.60
N GLY A 461 -17.01 -10.89 23.80
CA GLY A 461 -17.60 -11.52 24.99
C GLY A 461 -16.89 -11.14 26.30
N LEU A 462 -15.56 -11.22 26.32
CA LEU A 462 -14.73 -10.88 27.48
C LEU A 462 -14.82 -9.39 27.85
N GLU A 463 -14.76 -8.48 26.87
CA GLU A 463 -14.96 -7.04 27.08
C GLU A 463 -16.33 -6.70 27.68
N ASN A 464 -17.36 -7.47 27.34
CA ASN A 464 -18.73 -7.28 27.82
C ASN A 464 -19.08 -8.15 29.04
N GLY A 465 -18.08 -8.67 29.76
CA GLY A 465 -18.24 -9.25 31.11
C GLY A 465 -18.44 -10.76 31.18
N LEU A 466 -18.29 -11.48 30.06
CA LEU A 466 -18.05 -12.93 30.13
C LEU A 466 -16.62 -13.22 30.62
N THR A 467 -16.37 -14.48 30.95
CA THR A 467 -15.06 -15.02 31.32
C THR A 467 -14.85 -16.34 30.58
N LEU A 468 -13.62 -16.86 30.57
CA LEU A 468 -13.32 -18.16 29.99
C LEU A 468 -14.16 -19.34 30.56
N SER A 469 -14.71 -19.22 31.78
CA SER A 469 -15.58 -20.24 32.40
C SER A 469 -17.05 -20.20 31.93
N ASN A 470 -17.47 -19.17 31.20
CA ASN A 470 -18.76 -19.15 30.50
C ASN A 470 -18.76 -20.15 29.35
N GLY A 471 -19.94 -20.56 28.87
CA GLY A 471 -20.02 -21.65 27.90
C GLY A 471 -21.44 -22.02 27.48
N TYR A 472 -21.52 -22.73 26.35
CA TYR A 472 -22.72 -22.94 25.56
C TYR A 472 -22.91 -24.41 25.18
N ARG A 473 -24.03 -24.73 24.51
CA ARG A 473 -24.26 -26.09 23.97
C ARG A 473 -23.51 -26.28 22.65
N GLY A 474 -22.56 -27.20 22.62
CA GLY A 474 -21.86 -27.66 21.41
C GLY A 474 -22.58 -28.81 20.70
N ASP A 475 -23.91 -28.83 20.67
CA ASP A 475 -24.68 -29.86 19.97
C ASP A 475 -24.67 -29.60 18.45
N SER A 476 -24.85 -30.65 17.65
CA SER A 476 -24.89 -30.60 16.18
C SER A 476 -25.87 -31.66 15.63
N PRO A 477 -26.70 -31.33 14.62
CA PRO A 477 -26.98 -29.98 14.13
C PRO A 477 -27.75 -29.14 15.15
N MET A 478 -27.68 -27.81 15.03
CA MET A 478 -28.40 -26.86 15.88
C MET A 478 -29.11 -25.79 15.05
N THR A 479 -30.37 -25.48 15.38
CA THR A 479 -31.11 -24.37 14.76
C THR A 479 -30.93 -23.09 15.57
N ILE A 480 -30.42 -22.03 14.93
CA ILE A 480 -30.28 -20.68 15.49
C ILE A 480 -30.91 -19.70 14.50
N ASP A 481 -31.76 -18.79 14.97
CA ASP A 481 -32.54 -17.84 14.15
C ASP A 481 -33.29 -18.44 12.94
N GLY A 482 -33.69 -19.72 13.07
CA GLY A 482 -34.39 -20.47 12.03
C GLY A 482 -33.48 -21.13 10.98
N HIS A 483 -32.17 -20.88 11.03
CA HIS A 483 -31.15 -21.51 10.18
C HIS A 483 -30.52 -22.70 10.91
N SER A 484 -30.27 -23.80 10.18
CA SER A 484 -29.63 -25.00 10.73
C SER A 484 -28.13 -24.96 10.48
N PHE A 485 -27.34 -25.08 11.55
CA PHE A 485 -25.88 -25.07 11.54
C PHE A 485 -25.33 -26.39 12.06
N GLN A 486 -24.13 -26.75 11.59
CA GLN A 486 -23.41 -27.96 12.02
C GLN A 486 -22.02 -27.60 12.52
N ASN A 487 -21.49 -28.43 13.42
CA ASN A 487 -20.05 -28.48 13.71
C ASN A 487 -19.32 -29.23 12.60
N PHE A 488 -17.98 -29.15 12.59
CA PHE A 488 -17.16 -29.94 11.68
C PHE A 488 -17.47 -31.45 11.86
N GLN A 489 -17.66 -32.16 10.75
CA GLN A 489 -18.08 -33.58 10.70
C GLN A 489 -19.36 -33.89 11.52
N ASP A 490 -20.26 -32.91 11.69
CA ASP A 490 -21.49 -32.97 12.50
C ASP A 490 -21.27 -33.39 13.97
N ALA A 491 -20.07 -33.12 14.51
CA ALA A 491 -19.67 -33.55 15.85
C ALA A 491 -20.47 -32.85 16.97
N SER A 492 -21.10 -33.63 17.85
CA SER A 492 -21.79 -33.13 19.06
C SER A 492 -20.91 -33.26 20.29
N TYR A 493 -20.67 -32.14 20.98
CA TYR A 493 -19.80 -32.05 22.16
C TYR A 493 -20.58 -31.96 23.48
N GLY A 494 -21.86 -31.55 23.47
CA GLY A 494 -22.60 -31.17 24.67
C GLY A 494 -22.14 -29.81 25.22
N TRP A 495 -22.36 -29.52 26.51
CA TRP A 495 -21.91 -28.23 27.07
C TRP A 495 -20.38 -28.12 27.06
N ARG A 496 -19.85 -26.96 26.66
CA ARG A 496 -18.42 -26.59 26.74
C ARG A 496 -18.25 -25.14 27.14
N ASP A 497 -17.16 -24.87 27.85
CA ASP A 497 -16.72 -23.50 28.15
C ASP A 497 -16.10 -22.83 26.91
N LEU A 498 -15.75 -21.55 27.04
CA LEU A 498 -15.13 -20.80 25.95
C LEU A 498 -13.70 -21.29 25.65
N ILE A 499 -13.02 -21.95 26.60
CA ILE A 499 -11.67 -22.51 26.39
C ILE A 499 -11.75 -23.69 25.42
N ASP A 500 -12.56 -24.70 25.73
CA ASP A 500 -12.74 -25.89 24.89
C ASP A 500 -13.44 -25.53 23.57
N SER A 501 -14.35 -24.56 23.58
CA SER A 501 -14.99 -24.06 22.35
C SER A 501 -13.98 -23.39 21.41
N THR A 502 -13.00 -22.66 21.96
CA THR A 502 -11.87 -22.10 21.19
C THR A 502 -10.95 -23.22 20.70
N ALA A 503 -10.50 -24.10 21.62
CA ALA A 503 -9.53 -25.17 21.36
C ALA A 503 -9.98 -26.13 20.26
N TYR A 504 -11.21 -26.65 20.35
CA TYR A 504 -11.78 -27.52 19.33
C TYR A 504 -12.48 -26.78 18.18
N SER A 505 -12.43 -25.44 18.17
CA SER A 505 -13.01 -24.60 17.11
C SER A 505 -14.49 -24.90 16.81
N ILE A 506 -15.28 -25.21 17.85
CA ILE A 506 -16.67 -25.66 17.73
C ILE A 506 -17.52 -24.53 17.09
N ASN A 507 -18.50 -24.84 16.23
CA ASN A 507 -19.31 -23.83 15.55
C ASN A 507 -20.48 -23.37 16.42
N THR A 508 -21.26 -24.30 16.96
CA THR A 508 -22.54 -23.98 17.62
C THR A 508 -22.40 -23.13 18.90
N PRO A 509 -21.37 -23.27 19.77
CA PRO A 509 -21.12 -22.35 20.89
C PRO A 509 -20.84 -20.91 20.45
N TYR A 510 -20.10 -20.72 19.36
CA TYR A 510 -19.76 -19.39 18.85
C TYR A 510 -20.94 -18.70 18.17
N LEU A 511 -21.82 -19.47 17.51
CA LEU A 511 -23.07 -18.94 16.96
C LEU A 511 -24.03 -18.47 18.06
N GLN A 512 -24.13 -19.20 19.19
CA GLN A 512 -24.88 -18.75 20.37
C GLN A 512 -24.27 -17.46 20.96
N LEU A 513 -22.96 -17.45 21.22
CA LEU A 513 -22.24 -16.27 21.72
C LEU A 513 -22.45 -15.03 20.84
N ASN A 514 -22.42 -15.19 19.52
CA ASN A 514 -22.58 -14.10 18.57
C ASN A 514 -24.04 -13.62 18.43
N ALA A 515 -25.02 -14.50 18.66
CA ALA A 515 -26.43 -14.11 18.78
C ALA A 515 -26.70 -13.34 20.08
N ASP A 516 -26.07 -13.72 21.20
CA ASP A 516 -26.16 -13.03 22.49
C ASP A 516 -25.48 -11.64 22.47
N LEU A 517 -24.36 -11.50 21.75
CA LEU A 517 -23.60 -10.25 21.60
C LEU A 517 -24.21 -9.27 20.60
N GLY A 518 -24.79 -9.78 19.52
CA GLY A 518 -25.02 -9.00 18.29
C GLY A 518 -23.81 -9.11 17.33
N PRO A 519 -24.02 -9.53 16.06
CA PRO A 519 -22.95 -9.70 15.07
C PRO A 519 -22.07 -8.47 14.85
N GLU A 520 -22.61 -7.27 15.05
CA GLU A 520 -21.91 -5.99 14.91
C GLU A 520 -20.78 -5.81 15.92
N GLU A 521 -20.85 -6.36 17.13
CA GLU A 521 -19.77 -6.26 18.11
C GLU A 521 -18.55 -7.10 17.69
N THR A 522 -18.79 -8.28 17.12
CA THR A 522 -17.75 -9.12 16.51
C THR A 522 -17.03 -8.40 15.37
N ASN A 523 -17.78 -7.75 14.46
CA ASN A 523 -17.18 -6.97 13.36
C ASN A 523 -16.35 -5.77 13.88
N LYS A 524 -16.86 -5.02 14.87
CA LYS A 524 -16.11 -3.90 15.49
C LYS A 524 -14.80 -4.36 16.12
N VAL A 525 -14.77 -5.55 16.73
CA VAL A 525 -13.55 -6.10 17.32
C VAL A 525 -12.57 -6.54 16.23
N ALA A 526 -13.03 -7.13 15.11
CA ALA A 526 -12.17 -7.42 13.97
C ALA A 526 -11.50 -6.15 13.40
N ILE A 527 -12.27 -5.08 13.24
CA ILE A 527 -11.79 -3.76 12.78
C ILE A 527 -10.76 -3.18 13.78
N ARG A 528 -11.09 -3.17 15.09
CA ARG A 528 -10.17 -2.71 16.15
C ARG A 528 -8.88 -3.53 16.24
N ALA A 529 -8.94 -4.82 15.93
CA ALA A 529 -7.76 -5.67 15.88
C ALA A 529 -6.88 -5.36 14.65
N GLY A 530 -7.49 -5.18 13.48
CA GLY A 530 -6.78 -4.67 12.30
C GLY A 530 -7.39 -4.94 10.93
N TYR A 531 -8.60 -5.50 10.81
CA TYR A 531 -9.26 -5.67 9.50
C TYR A 531 -9.73 -4.32 8.93
N PRO A 532 -9.66 -4.11 7.60
CA PRO A 532 -10.32 -2.98 6.94
C PRO A 532 -11.83 -2.89 7.22
N GLU A 533 -12.40 -1.68 7.32
CA GLU A 533 -13.85 -1.49 7.50
C GLU A 533 -14.67 -1.95 6.28
N ASP A 534 -14.04 -2.06 5.12
CA ASP A 534 -14.61 -2.46 3.83
C ASP A 534 -14.24 -3.88 3.38
N THR A 535 -13.72 -4.73 4.29
CA THR A 535 -13.50 -6.17 4.02
C THR A 535 -14.74 -6.82 3.42
N GLN A 536 -14.59 -7.46 2.25
CA GLN A 536 -15.67 -8.14 1.54
C GLN A 536 -16.36 -9.17 2.44
N GLY A 537 -17.69 -9.18 2.50
CA GLY A 537 -18.47 -10.17 3.26
C GLY A 537 -18.49 -9.97 4.79
N MET A 538 -18.01 -8.82 5.30
CA MET A 538 -18.13 -8.43 6.71
C MET A 538 -19.56 -7.97 7.08
N ASP A 539 -20.56 -8.80 6.73
CA ASP A 539 -21.97 -8.55 7.05
C ASP A 539 -22.28 -8.74 8.55
N ALA A 540 -23.40 -8.16 8.99
CA ALA A 540 -23.91 -8.28 10.36
C ALA A 540 -25.02 -9.35 10.46
N PHE A 541 -24.65 -10.61 10.27
CA PHE A 541 -25.52 -11.78 10.47
C PHE A 541 -24.89 -12.77 11.45
N VAL A 542 -25.68 -13.58 12.15
CA VAL A 542 -25.19 -14.48 13.22
C VAL A 542 -24.08 -15.45 12.75
N GLN A 543 -24.06 -15.82 11.47
CA GLN A 543 -23.00 -16.66 10.89
C GLN A 543 -21.66 -15.94 10.58
N ASN A 544 -21.55 -14.60 10.73
CA ASN A 544 -20.29 -13.88 10.48
C ASN A 544 -19.13 -14.38 11.37
N VAL A 545 -19.43 -14.84 12.58
CA VAL A 545 -18.48 -15.48 13.52
C VAL A 545 -17.83 -16.75 12.97
N LEU A 546 -18.40 -17.35 11.92
CA LEU A 546 -17.79 -18.47 11.19
C LEU A 546 -16.85 -18.01 10.06
N GLY A 547 -16.65 -16.71 9.88
CA GLY A 547 -15.72 -16.09 8.93
C GLY A 547 -16.21 -16.08 7.49
N SER A 548 -17.42 -15.55 7.27
CA SER A 548 -17.93 -15.23 5.92
C SER A 548 -17.24 -14.03 5.27
N ALA A 549 -16.53 -13.21 6.06
CA ALA A 549 -15.69 -12.15 5.56
C ALA A 549 -14.45 -12.72 4.86
N SER A 550 -14.08 -12.15 3.72
CA SER A 550 -12.88 -12.45 2.93
C SER A 550 -11.85 -11.33 3.08
N PRO A 551 -11.00 -11.37 4.13
CA PRO A 551 -9.83 -10.49 4.26
C PRO A 551 -8.68 -10.91 3.35
N HIS A 552 -7.63 -10.07 3.32
CA HIS A 552 -6.31 -10.44 2.84
C HIS A 552 -5.53 -11.26 3.90
N THR A 553 -4.52 -12.03 3.47
CA THR A 553 -3.64 -12.77 4.40
C THR A 553 -2.96 -11.83 5.41
N ILE A 554 -2.57 -10.63 4.97
CA ILE A 554 -1.97 -9.61 5.84
C ILE A 554 -2.93 -9.13 6.93
N ASP A 555 -4.24 -8.97 6.68
CA ASP A 555 -5.20 -8.54 7.72
C ASP A 555 -5.34 -9.58 8.85
N ILE A 556 -5.28 -10.86 8.47
CA ILE A 556 -5.27 -11.99 9.43
C ILE A 556 -4.01 -11.92 10.29
N ALA A 557 -2.83 -11.68 9.70
CA ALA A 557 -1.60 -11.51 10.46
C ALA A 557 -1.64 -10.25 11.37
N SER A 558 -2.06 -9.10 10.83
CA SER A 558 -2.12 -7.81 11.54
C SER A 558 -3.06 -7.84 12.75
N SER A 559 -4.25 -8.42 12.59
CA SER A 559 -5.22 -8.53 13.69
C SER A 559 -4.74 -9.45 14.82
N PHE A 560 -4.00 -10.51 14.50
CA PHE A 560 -3.40 -11.39 15.49
C PHE A 560 -2.09 -10.82 16.07
N ALA A 561 -1.40 -9.92 15.37
CA ALA A 561 -0.30 -9.12 15.93
C ALA A 561 -0.79 -8.23 17.08
N THR A 562 -1.97 -7.62 16.96
CA THR A 562 -2.64 -6.89 18.05
C THR A 562 -2.98 -7.78 19.26
N PHE A 563 -3.18 -9.10 19.08
CA PHE A 563 -3.35 -10.03 20.20
C PHE A 563 -2.00 -10.43 20.82
N ALA A 564 -0.97 -10.70 19.99
CA ALA A 564 0.38 -11.00 20.44
C ALA A 564 0.96 -9.87 21.33
N SER A 565 0.79 -8.62 20.90
CA SER A 565 1.27 -7.39 21.55
C SER A 565 0.57 -7.01 22.87
N GLN A 566 -0.34 -7.85 23.37
CA GLN A 566 -1.23 -7.54 24.51
C GLN A 566 -2.15 -6.33 24.26
N GLY A 567 -2.76 -6.29 23.08
CA GLY A 567 -3.83 -5.34 22.77
C GLY A 567 -3.37 -4.02 22.18
N VAL A 568 -2.14 -3.96 21.65
CA VAL A 568 -1.56 -2.76 21.01
C VAL A 568 -1.51 -2.99 19.50
N ARG A 569 -2.33 -2.25 18.76
CA ARG A 569 -2.35 -2.29 17.30
C ARG A 569 -1.22 -1.43 16.75
N HIS A 570 -0.38 -2.02 15.91
CA HIS A 570 0.62 -1.32 15.11
C HIS A 570 0.18 -1.34 13.65
N ASP A 571 0.42 -0.26 12.91
CA ASP A 571 0.17 -0.24 11.46
C ASP A 571 1.32 -0.96 10.73
N THR A 572 0.97 -1.80 9.74
CA THR A 572 1.95 -2.63 9.02
C THR A 572 2.77 -1.82 8.03
N HIS A 573 4.07 -2.10 7.98
CA HIS A 573 4.99 -1.44 7.06
C HIS A 573 6.11 -2.39 6.59
N ILE A 574 6.65 -2.15 5.40
CA ILE A 574 7.79 -2.86 4.82
C ILE A 574 9.08 -2.02 4.80
N VAL A 575 9.01 -0.68 4.91
CA VAL A 575 10.16 0.24 4.80
C VAL A 575 10.55 0.83 6.16
N ALA A 576 11.42 0.12 6.89
CA ALA A 576 12.00 0.62 8.14
C ALA A 576 12.63 2.02 7.99
N SER A 577 13.35 2.28 6.90
CA SER A 577 13.81 3.64 6.55
C SER A 577 14.21 3.81 5.08
N ALA A 578 14.17 5.06 4.59
CA ALA A 578 14.82 5.45 3.34
C ALA A 578 15.67 6.72 3.56
N THR A 579 16.93 6.69 3.10
CA THR A 579 17.92 7.77 3.27
C THR A 579 18.48 8.20 1.92
N LYS A 580 18.69 9.50 1.71
CA LYS A 580 19.25 10.08 0.48
C LYS A 580 20.79 10.08 0.49
N PRO A 581 21.46 10.33 -0.66
CA PRO A 581 22.93 10.44 -0.72
C PRO A 581 23.54 11.48 0.23
N ASP A 582 22.84 12.61 0.49
CA ASP A 582 23.25 13.64 1.45
C ASP A 582 23.16 13.21 2.93
N GLY A 583 22.67 12.00 3.21
CA GLY A 583 22.45 11.47 4.55
C GLY A 583 21.16 11.95 5.23
N SER A 584 20.30 12.70 4.53
CA SER A 584 18.99 13.09 5.05
C SER A 584 17.96 11.98 4.88
N ALA A 585 17.08 11.81 5.89
CA ALA A 585 15.95 10.90 5.78
C ALA A 585 14.98 11.36 4.67
N ALA A 586 14.52 10.39 3.87
CA ALA A 586 13.39 10.49 2.97
C ALA A 586 12.13 9.87 3.60
N HIS A 587 12.28 8.72 4.27
CA HIS A 587 11.23 8.02 5.02
C HIS A 587 11.81 7.37 6.29
N THR A 588 10.96 7.16 7.30
CA THR A 588 11.24 6.34 8.49
C THR A 588 9.91 5.86 9.04
N ALA A 589 9.75 4.56 9.25
CA ALA A 589 8.49 3.97 9.70
C ALA A 589 8.04 4.50 11.07
N ALA A 590 6.72 4.53 11.29
CA ALA A 590 6.12 4.80 12.58
C ALA A 590 5.79 3.48 13.29
N THR A 591 6.62 3.10 14.27
CA THR A 591 6.45 1.84 15.03
C THR A 591 5.66 2.00 16.33
N GLU A 592 5.24 3.22 16.68
CA GLU A 592 4.39 3.51 17.85
C GLU A 592 2.97 2.96 17.63
N GLY A 593 2.46 2.15 18.57
CA GLY A 593 1.13 1.52 18.46
C GLY A 593 0.04 2.17 19.31
N GLU A 594 -1.23 1.95 18.94
CA GLU A 594 -2.41 2.37 19.69
C GLU A 594 -2.99 1.21 20.51
N ARG A 595 -3.33 1.43 21.79
CA ARG A 595 -3.98 0.40 22.62
C ARG A 595 -5.44 0.20 22.16
N ALA A 596 -5.68 -0.87 21.41
CA ALA A 596 -6.98 -1.32 20.97
C ALA A 596 -7.75 -2.07 22.06
N PHE A 597 -7.07 -2.83 22.94
CA PHE A 597 -7.69 -3.69 23.96
C PHE A 597 -6.99 -3.62 25.33
N ASP A 598 -7.71 -3.97 26.40
CA ASP A 598 -7.16 -4.09 27.77
C ASP A 598 -6.36 -5.39 27.96
N GLU A 599 -5.30 -5.31 28.78
CA GLU A 599 -4.32 -6.39 28.97
C GLU A 599 -4.95 -7.66 29.58
N ASP A 600 -5.89 -7.51 30.53
CA ASP A 600 -6.62 -8.63 31.15
C ASP A 600 -7.45 -9.43 30.11
N VAL A 601 -8.07 -8.74 29.14
CA VAL A 601 -8.85 -9.36 28.06
C VAL A 601 -7.93 -10.13 27.10
N MET A 602 -6.76 -9.58 26.82
CA MET A 602 -5.75 -10.19 25.94
C MET A 602 -5.05 -11.38 26.60
N ALA A 603 -4.84 -11.35 27.91
CA ALA A 603 -4.33 -12.50 28.68
C ALA A 603 -5.30 -13.69 28.64
N ASP A 604 -6.59 -13.46 28.88
CA ASP A 604 -7.62 -14.51 28.77
C ASP A 604 -7.77 -15.01 27.32
N THR A 605 -7.77 -14.11 26.33
CA THR A 605 -7.84 -14.46 24.90
C THR A 605 -6.66 -15.33 24.47
N ASN A 606 -5.43 -14.92 24.79
CA ASN A 606 -4.23 -15.65 24.42
C ASN A 606 -4.09 -16.96 25.20
N TYR A 607 -4.64 -17.06 26.41
CA TYR A 607 -4.72 -18.33 27.12
C TYR A 607 -5.63 -19.34 26.38
N ALA A 608 -6.80 -18.90 25.90
CA ALA A 608 -7.70 -19.75 25.12
C ALA A 608 -7.05 -20.19 23.79
N LEU A 609 -6.37 -19.26 23.09
CA LEU A 609 -5.65 -19.54 21.85
C LEU A 609 -4.43 -20.46 22.03
N GLN A 610 -3.77 -20.46 23.20
CA GLN A 610 -2.76 -21.46 23.56
C GLN A 610 -3.35 -22.87 23.70
N GLN A 611 -4.61 -23.02 24.13
CA GLN A 611 -5.21 -24.35 24.27
C GLN A 611 -5.50 -25.01 22.91
N VAL A 612 -5.67 -24.20 21.84
CA VAL A 612 -5.76 -24.67 20.44
C VAL A 612 -4.50 -25.46 20.04
N VAL A 613 -3.31 -24.99 20.46
CA VAL A 613 -2.02 -25.66 20.24
C VAL A 613 -1.78 -26.81 21.23
N ARG A 614 -2.31 -26.71 22.46
CA ARG A 614 -2.01 -27.66 23.53
C ARG A 614 -2.80 -28.98 23.46
N TYR A 615 -4.06 -28.92 23.04
CA TYR A 615 -4.95 -30.10 22.95
C TYR A 615 -6.09 -29.94 21.92
N GLY A 616 -6.07 -28.87 21.14
CA GLY A 616 -7.10 -28.48 20.19
C GLY A 616 -6.72 -28.72 18.73
N SER A 617 -7.33 -27.95 17.83
CA SER A 617 -7.18 -28.13 16.37
C SER A 617 -5.79 -27.82 15.80
N ALA A 618 -4.82 -27.39 16.61
CA ALA A 618 -3.46 -27.06 16.18
C ALA A 618 -2.37 -27.88 16.93
N GLU A 619 -2.69 -29.06 17.48
CA GLU A 619 -1.78 -29.86 18.31
C GLU A 619 -0.38 -30.07 17.72
N LYS A 620 -0.26 -30.25 16.39
CA LYS A 620 1.03 -30.39 15.69
C LYS A 620 2.01 -29.23 15.93
N VAL A 621 1.51 -28.03 16.21
CA VAL A 621 2.33 -26.82 16.45
C VAL A 621 3.11 -26.89 17.77
N ALA A 622 2.72 -27.77 18.69
CA ALA A 622 3.49 -28.06 19.90
C ALA A 622 4.90 -28.62 19.60
N ALA A 623 5.16 -29.10 18.39
CA ALA A 623 6.49 -29.52 17.92
C ALA A 623 7.55 -28.40 18.01
N LEU A 624 7.15 -27.13 17.90
CA LEU A 624 8.05 -25.97 18.04
C LEU A 624 8.56 -25.74 19.48
N GLY A 625 8.07 -26.49 20.47
CA GLY A 625 8.69 -26.60 21.79
C GLY A 625 8.66 -25.35 22.68
N ARG A 626 7.88 -24.32 22.32
CA ARG A 626 7.80 -23.01 23.01
C ARG A 626 6.35 -22.52 23.14
N PRO A 627 6.05 -21.50 23.98
CA PRO A 627 4.70 -20.95 24.10
C PRO A 627 4.23 -20.34 22.78
N ILE A 628 3.13 -20.88 22.23
CA ILE A 628 2.50 -20.42 21.00
C ILE A 628 0.98 -20.41 21.19
N ALA A 629 0.35 -19.32 20.76
CA ALA A 629 -1.09 -19.20 20.61
C ALA A 629 -1.46 -19.32 19.12
N ALA A 630 -2.58 -19.96 18.77
CA ALA A 630 -2.96 -20.12 17.36
C ALA A 630 -4.46 -20.25 17.13
N LYS A 631 -4.88 -20.07 15.86
CA LYS A 631 -6.23 -20.37 15.40
C LYS A 631 -6.23 -20.94 13.98
N THR A 632 -6.87 -22.10 13.83
CA THR A 632 -7.24 -22.68 12.53
C THR A 632 -8.49 -22.01 11.95
N GLY A 633 -8.57 -21.91 10.63
CA GLY A 633 -9.79 -21.62 9.89
C GLY A 633 -9.96 -22.58 8.71
N SER A 634 -11.21 -22.94 8.44
CA SER A 634 -11.67 -23.40 7.14
C SER A 634 -12.97 -22.66 6.88
N SER A 635 -13.27 -22.32 5.63
CA SER A 635 -14.55 -21.74 5.26
C SER A 635 -15.56 -22.80 4.79
N SER A 636 -16.81 -22.38 4.60
CA SER A 636 -17.86 -23.23 4.02
C SER A 636 -17.48 -23.70 2.62
N ASP A 637 -17.93 -24.90 2.23
CA ASP A 637 -17.61 -25.56 0.96
C ASP A 637 -16.09 -25.65 0.65
N ASN A 638 -15.26 -25.55 1.69
CA ASN A 638 -13.79 -25.56 1.65
C ASN A 638 -13.18 -24.62 0.61
N LYS A 639 -13.68 -23.37 0.50
CA LYS A 639 -13.11 -22.34 -0.40
C LYS A 639 -11.72 -21.88 0.05
N SER A 640 -11.50 -21.81 1.37
CA SER A 640 -10.23 -21.43 1.97
C SER A 640 -9.87 -22.30 3.17
N ALA A 641 -8.57 -22.49 3.35
CA ALA A 641 -7.94 -23.16 4.47
C ALA A 641 -6.89 -22.23 5.07
N GLN A 642 -7.11 -21.82 6.32
CA GLN A 642 -6.46 -20.70 6.98
C GLN A 642 -5.74 -21.18 8.24
N PHE A 643 -4.53 -20.69 8.49
CA PHE A 643 -3.86 -20.85 9.78
C PHE A 643 -3.25 -19.52 10.21
N VAL A 644 -3.36 -19.19 11.49
CA VAL A 644 -2.61 -18.07 12.08
C VAL A 644 -2.10 -18.49 13.45
N GLY A 645 -0.83 -18.23 13.72
CA GLY A 645 -0.17 -18.58 14.97
C GLY A 645 0.88 -17.55 15.37
N PHE A 646 1.13 -17.43 16.68
CA PHE A 646 1.97 -16.37 17.21
C PHE A 646 2.68 -16.73 18.52
N THR A 647 3.83 -16.11 18.69
CA THR A 647 4.53 -15.89 19.96
C THR A 647 4.24 -14.45 20.45
N PRO A 648 4.72 -14.01 21.63
CA PRO A 648 4.64 -12.60 22.02
C PRO A 648 5.43 -11.62 21.11
N GLN A 649 6.16 -12.11 20.10
CA GLN A 649 7.05 -11.31 19.25
C GLN A 649 6.75 -11.45 17.75
N VAL A 650 6.51 -12.68 17.26
CA VAL A 650 6.31 -12.97 15.83
C VAL A 650 4.94 -13.61 15.63
N VAL A 651 4.19 -13.10 14.65
CA VAL A 651 2.89 -13.62 14.19
C VAL A 651 3.00 -14.03 12.73
N THR A 652 2.48 -15.20 12.37
CA THR A 652 2.42 -15.65 10.98
C THR A 652 1.04 -16.15 10.61
N ALA A 653 0.53 -15.67 9.48
CA ALA A 653 -0.67 -16.19 8.82
C ALA A 653 -0.29 -16.97 7.54
N VAL A 654 -1.05 -18.02 7.26
CA VAL A 654 -0.93 -18.91 6.09
C VAL A 654 -2.32 -19.14 5.51
N THR A 655 -2.47 -18.85 4.22
CA THR A 655 -3.75 -18.83 3.51
C THR A 655 -3.66 -19.67 2.24
N LEU A 656 -4.41 -20.77 2.20
CA LEU A 656 -4.63 -21.58 1.00
C LEU A 656 -6.05 -21.33 0.49
N TYR A 657 -6.20 -21.13 -0.82
CA TYR A 657 -7.50 -20.99 -1.50
C TYR A 657 -7.37 -21.41 -2.98
N GLN A 658 -8.48 -21.68 -3.67
CA GLN A 658 -8.49 -21.82 -5.12
C GLN A 658 -9.28 -20.70 -5.79
N SER A 659 -8.73 -20.17 -6.89
CA SER A 659 -9.36 -19.16 -7.74
C SER A 659 -9.41 -19.65 -9.18
N GLY A 660 -10.61 -19.70 -9.78
CA GLY A 660 -10.77 -20.03 -11.19
C GLY A 660 -10.20 -18.97 -12.14
N PRO A 661 -10.20 -19.22 -13.47
CA PRO A 661 -9.56 -18.36 -14.47
C PRO A 661 -10.11 -16.92 -14.58
N ASN A 662 -11.28 -16.65 -13.98
CA ASN A 662 -11.94 -15.34 -13.95
C ASN A 662 -11.96 -14.73 -12.53
N GLY A 663 -11.27 -15.35 -11.56
CA GLY A 663 -11.27 -14.95 -10.16
C GLY A 663 -12.41 -15.53 -9.31
N GLU A 664 -13.13 -16.54 -9.80
CA GLU A 664 -14.23 -17.18 -9.07
C GLU A 664 -13.74 -18.08 -7.92
N GLU A 665 -14.43 -18.06 -6.76
CA GLU A 665 -14.06 -18.88 -5.59
C GLU A 665 -14.31 -20.38 -5.85
N GLU A 666 -13.22 -21.13 -6.03
CA GLU A 666 -13.24 -22.58 -6.16
C GLU A 666 -13.08 -23.26 -4.80
N SER A 667 -13.61 -24.48 -4.67
CA SER A 667 -13.36 -25.32 -3.50
C SER A 667 -11.99 -25.98 -3.65
N ILE A 668 -11.19 -26.02 -2.57
CA ILE A 668 -9.86 -26.63 -2.61
C ILE A 668 -9.98 -28.13 -2.88
N THR A 669 -9.49 -28.56 -4.05
CA THR A 669 -9.38 -29.96 -4.46
C THR A 669 -8.42 -30.67 -3.51
N PRO A 670 -8.85 -31.73 -2.79
CA PRO A 670 -7.94 -32.48 -1.90
C PRO A 670 -6.82 -33.19 -2.67
N TRP A 671 -5.62 -33.23 -2.10
CA TRP A 671 -4.46 -33.92 -2.68
C TRP A 671 -3.53 -34.47 -1.59
N GLY A 672 -2.56 -35.28 -2.01
CA GLY A 672 -1.55 -35.86 -1.12
C GLY A 672 -2.15 -36.80 -0.06
N GLU A 673 -1.88 -36.53 1.21
CA GLU A 673 -2.33 -37.36 2.34
C GLU A 673 -3.64 -36.89 2.98
N TYR A 674 -4.08 -35.65 2.69
CA TYR A 674 -5.23 -35.05 3.34
C TYR A 674 -6.49 -35.16 2.45
N PRO A 675 -7.53 -35.90 2.89
CA PRO A 675 -8.78 -36.07 2.12
C PRO A 675 -9.66 -34.81 2.11
N GLU A 676 -9.34 -33.82 2.95
CA GLU A 676 -9.92 -32.48 2.99
C GLU A 676 -8.82 -31.52 3.49
N VAL A 677 -8.60 -30.41 2.78
CA VAL A 677 -7.54 -29.46 3.11
C VAL A 677 -8.12 -28.38 4.00
N THR A 678 -7.78 -28.39 5.29
CA THR A 678 -8.34 -27.51 6.32
C THR A 678 -7.22 -26.73 7.01
N GLY A 679 -7.55 -25.73 7.84
CA GLY A 679 -6.55 -24.98 8.58
C GLY A 679 -5.58 -25.83 9.44
N SER A 680 -5.95 -27.05 9.85
CA SER A 680 -5.07 -27.95 10.60
C SER A 680 -4.19 -28.87 9.74
N THR A 681 -4.35 -28.86 8.41
CA THR A 681 -3.56 -29.68 7.47
C THR A 681 -2.37 -28.87 6.91
N TYR A 682 -2.22 -28.76 5.59
CA TYR A 682 -1.11 -28.06 4.95
C TYR A 682 -0.85 -26.63 5.46
N PRO A 683 -1.86 -25.77 5.74
CA PRO A 683 -1.60 -24.45 6.32
C PRO A 683 -0.85 -24.47 7.65
N ALA A 684 -1.13 -25.46 8.51
CA ALA A 684 -0.44 -25.64 9.78
C ALA A 684 0.93 -26.34 9.62
N ASP A 685 1.10 -27.20 8.60
CA ASP A 685 2.42 -27.78 8.27
C ASP A 685 3.38 -26.71 7.73
N LEU A 686 2.91 -25.86 6.82
CA LEU A 686 3.64 -24.69 6.33
C LEU A 686 3.99 -23.72 7.47
N PHE A 687 3.06 -23.48 8.40
CA PHE A 687 3.35 -22.67 9.59
C PHE A 687 4.48 -23.25 10.44
N VAL A 688 4.46 -24.56 10.74
CA VAL A 688 5.53 -25.20 11.53
C VAL A 688 6.88 -25.13 10.82
N ASN A 689 6.92 -25.48 9.53
CA ASN A 689 8.16 -25.50 8.74
C ASN A 689 8.83 -24.12 8.66
N TYR A 690 8.06 -23.05 8.45
CA TYR A 690 8.59 -21.69 8.43
C TYR A 690 8.99 -21.20 9.84
N MET A 691 8.14 -21.44 10.84
CA MET A 691 8.37 -20.93 12.20
C MET A 691 9.49 -21.65 12.96
N GLU A 692 9.91 -22.84 12.53
CA GLU A 692 11.15 -23.46 13.04
C GLU A 692 12.39 -22.60 12.71
N GLN A 693 12.42 -21.98 11.52
CA GLN A 693 13.49 -21.05 11.13
C GLN A 693 13.28 -19.65 11.74
N ALA A 694 12.08 -19.08 11.60
CA ALA A 694 11.80 -17.70 12.04
C ALA A 694 11.87 -17.48 13.56
N LEU A 695 11.79 -18.57 14.35
CA LEU A 695 11.92 -18.51 15.81
C LEU A 695 13.30 -18.98 16.33
N GLN A 696 14.27 -19.26 15.45
CA GLN A 696 15.57 -19.84 15.80
C GLN A 696 16.38 -18.96 16.76
N ASP A 697 16.53 -17.67 16.43
CA ASP A 697 17.26 -16.69 17.25
C ASP A 697 16.32 -15.78 18.08
N VAL A 698 14.99 -15.98 17.99
CA VAL A 698 13.99 -15.21 18.76
C VAL A 698 13.91 -15.75 20.19
N PRO A 699 14.18 -14.94 21.24
CA PRO A 699 14.10 -15.39 22.63
C PRO A 699 12.75 -16.03 22.99
N ILE A 700 12.73 -17.01 23.88
CA ILE A 700 11.47 -17.57 24.39
C ILE A 700 10.88 -16.59 25.42
N GLU A 701 9.76 -15.97 25.04
CA GLU A 701 8.90 -15.17 25.93
C GLU A 701 7.63 -15.95 26.27
N GLU A 702 7.19 -15.85 27.52
CA GLU A 702 5.92 -16.42 28.00
C GLU A 702 4.77 -15.44 27.77
N PHE A 703 3.58 -15.96 27.46
CA PHE A 703 2.36 -15.14 27.50
C PHE A 703 1.96 -14.81 28.96
N PRO A 704 1.31 -13.67 29.22
CA PRO A 704 0.72 -13.40 30.53
C PRO A 704 -0.27 -14.50 30.95
N PRO A 705 -0.32 -14.86 32.25
CA PRO A 705 -1.29 -15.82 32.74
C PRO A 705 -2.70 -15.24 32.68
N ARG A 706 -3.69 -16.11 32.41
CA ARG A 706 -5.12 -15.76 32.47
C ARG A 706 -5.51 -15.16 33.83
N THR A 707 -6.53 -14.31 33.82
CA THR A 707 -7.04 -13.59 34.99
C THR A 707 -7.55 -14.52 36.09
N ASP A 708 -7.60 -14.04 37.35
CA ASP A 708 -8.30 -14.75 38.42
C ASP A 708 -9.82 -14.89 38.14
N ALA A 709 -10.40 -13.94 37.39
CA ALA A 709 -11.82 -13.97 37.01
C ALA A 709 -12.15 -15.13 36.07
N SER A 710 -11.20 -15.54 35.20
CA SER A 710 -11.34 -16.64 34.24
C SER A 710 -11.79 -17.98 34.84
N TYR A 711 -11.64 -18.17 36.16
CA TYR A 711 -12.00 -19.37 36.92
C TYR A 711 -13.46 -19.40 37.40
N SER A 712 -14.27 -18.37 37.11
CA SER A 712 -15.67 -18.28 37.53
C SER A 712 -16.52 -17.58 36.48
N ARG A 713 -17.72 -18.12 36.17
CA ARG A 713 -18.63 -17.55 35.15
C ARG A 713 -18.95 -16.07 35.44
N GLY A 714 -18.71 -15.24 34.43
CA GLY A 714 -19.15 -13.85 34.35
C GLY A 714 -20.59 -13.71 33.82
N ALA A 715 -20.97 -12.47 33.53
CA ALA A 715 -22.33 -12.03 33.23
C ALA A 715 -22.32 -11.04 32.06
N LEU A 716 -22.87 -11.43 30.90
CA LEU A 716 -22.84 -10.62 29.68
C LEU A 716 -23.68 -9.35 29.86
N TYR A 717 -23.09 -8.18 29.58
CA TYR A 717 -23.66 -6.86 29.87
C TYR A 717 -24.05 -6.64 31.35
N GLY A 718 -23.55 -7.48 32.26
CA GLY A 718 -23.92 -7.50 33.68
C GLY A 718 -25.18 -8.29 34.01
N GLU A 719 -25.89 -8.84 33.01
CA GLU A 719 -26.99 -9.78 33.24
C GLU A 719 -26.41 -11.20 33.41
N PRO A 720 -26.79 -11.94 34.47
CA PRO A 720 -26.38 -13.33 34.61
C PRO A 720 -27.04 -14.15 33.50
N GLY A 721 -26.24 -14.59 32.53
CA GLY A 721 -26.71 -15.42 31.42
C GLY A 721 -27.46 -16.66 31.90
N GLU A 722 -28.36 -17.19 31.07
CA GLU A 722 -29.23 -18.30 31.48
C GLU A 722 -28.43 -19.42 32.13
N VAL A 723 -28.75 -19.71 33.39
CA VAL A 723 -28.16 -20.84 34.09
C VAL A 723 -28.78 -22.09 33.48
N ALA A 724 -28.20 -22.56 32.37
CA ALA A 724 -28.36 -23.92 31.90
C ALA A 724 -28.22 -24.81 33.15
N GLU A 725 -29.31 -25.49 33.51
CA GLU A 725 -29.46 -26.09 34.86
C GLU A 725 -28.21 -26.87 35.23
N ASP A 726 -27.85 -26.85 36.51
CA ASP A 726 -26.57 -27.38 37.02
C ASP A 726 -26.45 -28.89 36.75
N TYR A 727 -26.10 -29.22 35.51
CA TYR A 727 -25.97 -30.54 34.94
C TYR A 727 -24.74 -31.15 35.58
N GLN A 728 -24.93 -31.67 36.80
CA GLN A 728 -23.93 -32.42 37.53
C GLN A 728 -23.24 -33.36 36.55
N THR A 729 -21.92 -33.28 36.53
CA THR A 729 -21.07 -34.17 35.74
C THR A 729 -21.46 -35.60 36.05
N GLN A 730 -22.32 -36.20 35.20
CA GLN A 730 -22.61 -37.61 35.27
C GLN A 730 -21.34 -38.30 34.79
N VAL A 731 -20.47 -38.57 35.77
CA VAL A 731 -19.30 -39.44 35.61
C VAL A 731 -19.84 -40.68 34.90
N PRO A 732 -19.39 -40.96 33.67
CA PRO A 732 -20.03 -41.98 32.85
C PRO A 732 -19.89 -43.32 33.55
N THR A 733 -20.99 -43.77 34.16
CA THR A 733 -21.07 -45.12 34.70
C THR A 733 -21.06 -46.02 33.49
N MET A 734 -19.89 -46.60 33.22
CA MET A 734 -19.73 -47.61 32.19
C MET A 734 -20.61 -48.80 32.56
N ALA A 735 -21.83 -48.82 32.01
CA ALA A 735 -22.54 -50.07 31.79
C ALA A 735 -21.59 -50.95 30.97
N PRO A 736 -21.28 -52.19 31.41
CA PRO A 736 -20.37 -53.03 30.67
C PRO A 736 -20.98 -53.36 29.31
N THR A 737 -20.37 -52.83 28.25
CA THR A 737 -20.68 -53.23 26.88
C THR A 737 -20.48 -54.73 26.77
N VAL A 738 -21.55 -55.47 26.47
CA VAL A 738 -21.46 -56.90 26.18
C VAL A 738 -20.86 -57.04 24.79
N GLU A 739 -19.55 -57.21 24.72
CA GLU A 739 -18.88 -57.62 23.48
C GLU A 739 -19.41 -59.00 23.07
N GLN A 740 -20.14 -59.06 21.94
CA GLN A 740 -20.30 -60.31 21.21
C GLN A 740 -19.01 -60.59 20.43
N SER A 741 -17.99 -61.06 21.13
CA SER A 741 -16.79 -61.62 20.51
C SER A 741 -17.16 -62.84 19.67
N GLN A 742 -16.87 -62.80 18.37
CA GLN A 742 -16.86 -63.99 17.52
C GLN A 742 -15.49 -64.66 17.63
N GLU A 743 -15.29 -65.39 18.73
CA GLU A 743 -14.04 -66.07 19.03
C GLU A 743 -13.80 -67.24 18.06
N GLN A 744 -12.75 -67.15 17.23
CA GLN A 744 -12.29 -68.29 16.44
C GLN A 744 -11.52 -69.26 17.35
N GLN A 745 -11.95 -70.53 17.31
CA GLN A 745 -11.60 -71.57 18.26
C GLN A 745 -10.11 -72.00 18.20
N PRO A 746 -9.31 -71.81 19.26
CA PRO A 746 -8.02 -72.46 19.42
C PRO A 746 -8.21 -73.88 19.99
N THR A 747 -7.53 -74.88 19.41
CA THR A 747 -7.51 -76.24 19.96
C THR A 747 -6.65 -76.26 21.23
N ALA A 748 -7.15 -76.88 22.30
CA ALA A 748 -6.47 -76.96 23.59
C ALA A 748 -5.37 -78.04 23.62
N GLU A 749 -4.30 -77.77 24.37
CA GLU A 749 -3.37 -78.77 24.90
C GLU A 749 -3.08 -78.47 26.39
N ALA A 750 -2.57 -79.46 27.15
CA ALA A 750 -2.85 -79.60 28.58
C ALA A 750 -1.71 -79.21 29.54
N THR A 751 -2.10 -79.12 30.82
CA THR A 751 -1.27 -78.80 32.00
C THR A 751 -0.03 -79.70 32.16
N PRO A 752 1.14 -79.16 32.56
CA PRO A 752 2.31 -79.94 32.97
C PRO A 752 2.30 -80.31 34.47
N GLU A 753 2.92 -81.43 34.81
CA GLU A 753 3.23 -81.91 36.17
C GLU A 753 4.73 -82.34 36.21
N GLU A 754 5.32 -82.52 37.40
CA GLU A 754 6.76 -82.84 37.59
C GLU A 754 7.11 -84.28 37.09
N GLU A 755 8.36 -84.72 36.82
CA GLU A 755 9.64 -84.48 37.51
C GLU A 755 10.89 -84.77 36.58
N GLN A 756 12.10 -84.89 37.15
CA GLN A 756 13.47 -84.96 36.55
C GLN A 756 13.95 -86.39 36.09
N PRO A 757 15.23 -86.67 35.64
CA PRO A 757 16.34 -85.88 35.01
C PRO A 757 17.12 -86.58 33.82
N THR A 758 18.13 -85.87 33.22
CA THR A 758 19.36 -86.40 32.51
C THR A 758 19.21 -87.11 31.13
N ALA A 759 20.20 -87.19 30.20
CA ALA A 759 21.62 -86.73 30.11
C ALA A 759 22.11 -86.54 28.63
N GLU A 760 23.27 -85.87 28.46
CA GLU A 760 24.32 -85.90 27.38
C GLU A 760 24.01 -86.09 25.87
N PRO A 761 24.59 -85.23 25.00
CA PRO A 761 24.87 -85.50 23.57
C PRO A 761 26.35 -85.31 23.15
N THR A 762 26.89 -86.15 22.23
CA THR A 762 28.13 -85.97 21.40
C THR A 762 28.60 -87.33 20.81
N PRO A 763 29.22 -87.44 19.60
CA PRO A 763 29.14 -86.68 18.33
C PRO A 763 28.93 -87.59 17.07
N GLU A 764 28.99 -87.06 15.84
CA GLU A 764 29.91 -87.52 14.75
C GLU A 764 29.79 -86.70 13.43
N GLY A 765 30.76 -86.87 12.52
CA GLY A 765 30.90 -86.28 11.15
C GLY A 765 32.12 -86.96 10.46
N PRO A 766 32.80 -86.40 9.43
CA PRO A 766 32.56 -85.26 8.52
C PRO A 766 32.84 -85.65 7.01
N VAL A 767 33.32 -84.69 6.17
CA VAL A 767 34.07 -84.75 4.85
C VAL A 767 33.47 -83.74 3.84
N THR A 768 34.07 -82.60 3.40
CA THR A 768 35.38 -82.28 2.71
C THR A 768 35.27 -82.38 1.16
N GLU A 769 35.71 -81.46 0.26
CA GLU A 769 36.74 -80.38 0.30
C GLU A 769 36.35 -79.04 -0.46
N ALA A 770 37.24 -78.43 -1.29
CA ALA A 770 37.20 -77.09 -1.94
C ALA A 770 38.09 -77.08 -3.23
N PRO A 771 38.82 -76.02 -3.75
CA PRO A 771 38.83 -74.53 -3.58
C PRO A 771 39.10 -73.64 -4.86
N ARG A 772 39.18 -72.29 -4.71
CA ARG A 772 40.00 -71.27 -5.50
C ARG A 772 39.65 -70.98 -7.00
N GLU A 773 40.08 -69.90 -7.71
CA GLU A 773 40.88 -68.67 -7.41
C GLU A 773 40.57 -67.44 -8.33
N THR A 774 41.29 -66.34 -8.07
CA THR A 774 41.16 -64.87 -8.35
C THR A 774 41.63 -64.26 -9.70
N GLU A 775 41.38 -62.94 -9.89
CA GLU A 775 42.20 -61.86 -10.56
C GLU A 775 41.60 -61.02 -11.74
N ARG A 776 42.37 -60.02 -12.23
CA ARG A 776 42.05 -58.75 -12.97
C ARG A 776 43.04 -58.59 -14.17
N PRO A 777 43.26 -57.46 -14.90
CA PRO A 777 42.49 -56.24 -15.24
C PRO A 777 42.51 -55.88 -16.79
N GLU A 778 42.18 -54.62 -17.15
CA GLU A 778 42.46 -53.90 -18.44
C GLU A 778 41.72 -54.38 -19.73
N GLY A 779 41.44 -53.57 -20.77
CA GLY A 779 41.54 -52.10 -20.96
C GLY A 779 41.61 -51.71 -22.46
N GLY A 780 40.90 -50.66 -22.95
CA GLY A 780 41.12 -50.12 -24.32
C GLY A 780 39.92 -49.53 -25.10
N ASP A 781 39.84 -48.20 -25.11
CA ASP A 781 39.49 -47.23 -26.17
C ASP A 781 38.60 -47.49 -27.44
N GLN A 782 37.87 -46.40 -27.76
CA GLN A 782 37.49 -45.83 -29.09
C GLN A 782 36.25 -46.34 -29.88
N PRO A 783 35.61 -45.47 -30.73
CA PRO A 783 34.16 -45.55 -31.03
C PRO A 783 33.75 -45.51 -32.52
N THR A 784 32.45 -45.65 -32.82
CA THR A 784 31.83 -45.21 -34.09
C THR A 784 30.40 -44.67 -33.94
N ASN A 785 29.99 -43.84 -34.90
CA ASN A 785 28.66 -43.21 -35.03
C ASN A 785 27.64 -44.10 -35.76
N GLY A 786 26.35 -43.89 -35.47
CA GLY A 786 25.38 -43.52 -36.53
C GLY A 786 24.39 -44.54 -37.09
N GLY A 787 23.14 -44.51 -36.58
CA GLY A 787 21.88 -44.53 -37.35
C GLY A 787 21.39 -45.82 -38.05
N GLY A 788 20.07 -45.96 -38.25
CA GLY A 788 19.52 -46.89 -39.27
C GLY A 788 18.23 -47.69 -38.98
N LEU A 789 17.07 -47.03 -38.80
CA LEU A 789 15.75 -47.42 -39.34
C LEU A 789 15.28 -48.92 -39.37
N GLY A 790 14.67 -49.41 -38.27
CA GLY A 790 13.55 -50.40 -38.25
C GLY A 790 13.78 -51.82 -38.79
N PRO A 791 12.72 -52.65 -39.00
CA PRO A 791 11.28 -52.45 -38.68
C PRO A 791 10.59 -53.67 -37.99
N SER A 792 9.23 -53.65 -37.98
CA SER A 792 8.25 -54.78 -37.85
C SER A 792 7.90 -55.42 -36.48
N ASP A 793 6.60 -55.31 -36.16
CA ASP A 793 5.73 -56.02 -35.19
C ASP A 793 5.16 -57.33 -35.82
N PRO A 794 4.66 -58.35 -35.04
CA PRO A 794 3.19 -58.52 -34.93
C PRO A 794 2.61 -59.21 -33.64
N GLY A 795 1.93 -58.44 -32.78
CA GLY A 795 0.46 -58.54 -32.53
C GLY A 795 -0.21 -59.60 -31.61
N GLN A 796 -1.56 -59.46 -31.53
CA GLN A 796 -2.63 -60.24 -30.85
C GLN A 796 -2.93 -59.95 -29.35
N GLY A 797 -4.20 -59.73 -28.91
CA GLY A 797 -5.46 -59.51 -29.66
C GLY A 797 -6.77 -59.47 -28.81
N GLU A 798 -7.84 -58.88 -29.40
CA GLU A 798 -9.31 -59.06 -29.16
C GLU A 798 -9.90 -58.61 -27.77
N ASP A 799 -10.89 -57.71 -27.58
CA ASP A 799 -12.20 -57.34 -28.24
C ASP A 799 -13.36 -58.31 -27.87
N PRO A 800 -14.69 -57.96 -27.77
CA PRO A 800 -15.46 -56.76 -28.21
C PRO A 800 -16.38 -56.09 -27.14
N GLY A 801 -17.12 -54.99 -27.39
CA GLY A 801 -17.11 -54.03 -28.52
C GLY A 801 -18.44 -53.29 -28.81
N GLN A 802 -18.35 -52.10 -29.44
CA GLN A 802 -19.31 -51.42 -30.38
C GLN A 802 -20.76 -51.04 -29.94
N PRO A 803 -21.55 -50.25 -30.73
CA PRO A 803 -21.29 -49.31 -31.87
C PRO A 803 -21.89 -47.88 -31.56
N VAL A 804 -22.18 -46.83 -32.38
CA VAL A 804 -21.87 -46.09 -33.67
C VAL A 804 -22.73 -44.77 -33.65
N PRO A 805 -22.74 -43.79 -34.61
CA PRO A 805 -21.86 -43.44 -35.75
C PRO A 805 -21.36 -41.95 -35.78
N PRO A 806 -20.54 -41.50 -36.77
CA PRO A 806 -19.97 -40.14 -36.85
C PRO A 806 -20.49 -39.25 -38.02
N VAL A 807 -20.04 -37.99 -38.09
CA VAL A 807 -20.19 -37.05 -39.23
C VAL A 807 -18.86 -36.28 -39.46
N GLN A 808 -18.58 -35.84 -40.70
CA GLN A 808 -17.36 -35.12 -41.12
C GLN A 808 -17.58 -33.61 -41.42
N PRO A 809 -16.53 -32.77 -41.54
CA PRO A 809 -16.61 -31.30 -41.58
C PRO A 809 -16.48 -30.68 -42.99
N GLU A 810 -16.84 -29.38 -43.12
CA GLU A 810 -16.55 -28.54 -44.29
C GLU A 810 -16.12 -27.09 -43.90
N GLN A 811 -15.40 -26.44 -44.83
CA GLN A 811 -15.04 -25.02 -44.92
C GLN A 811 -15.05 -24.64 -46.42
N PRO A 812 -14.84 -23.37 -46.83
CA PRO A 812 -15.50 -22.10 -46.44
C PRO A 812 -16.01 -21.34 -47.69
N ASP A 813 -16.67 -20.17 -47.57
CA ASP A 813 -16.30 -18.98 -48.38
C ASP A 813 -16.98 -17.63 -48.05
N GLN A 814 -16.12 -16.61 -47.96
CA GLN A 814 -16.14 -15.23 -48.52
C GLN A 814 -17.38 -14.34 -48.80
N GLN A 815 -17.11 -13.03 -48.58
CA GLN A 815 -17.53 -11.81 -49.32
C GLN A 815 -18.88 -11.10 -49.05
N GLY A 816 -18.78 -9.80 -48.73
CA GLY A 816 -19.85 -8.79 -48.72
C GLY A 816 -19.28 -7.40 -48.39
N GLN A 817 -19.60 -6.34 -49.16
CA GLN A 817 -18.88 -5.05 -49.12
C GLN A 817 -19.72 -3.85 -48.62
N GLY A 818 -19.06 -2.93 -47.91
CA GLY A 818 -19.38 -1.48 -47.85
C GLY A 818 -20.42 -1.03 -46.81
N GLY A 819 -20.39 0.22 -46.31
CA GLY A 819 -19.33 1.24 -46.43
C GLY A 819 -19.79 2.69 -46.15
N GLN A 820 -18.89 3.49 -45.54
CA GLN A 820 -18.91 4.98 -45.39
C GLN A 820 -20.06 5.64 -44.57
N GLY A 821 -19.71 6.60 -43.69
CA GLY A 821 -20.70 7.42 -42.94
C GLY A 821 -20.08 8.36 -41.89
N GLN A 822 -19.54 9.51 -42.31
CA GLN A 822 -18.74 10.43 -41.47
C GLN A 822 -19.53 11.27 -40.42
N ASN A 823 -18.78 11.71 -39.40
CA ASN A 823 -18.86 13.00 -38.68
C ASN A 823 -20.05 13.34 -37.75
N GLY A 824 -19.72 13.93 -36.60
CA GLY A 824 -20.64 14.84 -35.87
C GLY A 824 -20.41 14.97 -34.36
N GLY A 825 -19.40 15.75 -33.93
CA GLY A 825 -19.24 16.09 -32.50
C GLY A 825 -20.29 17.08 -31.98
N GLY A 826 -20.69 16.98 -30.71
CA GLY A 826 -21.74 17.83 -30.12
C GLY A 826 -21.68 17.93 -28.59
N GLN A 827 -21.09 19.01 -28.08
CA GLN A 827 -20.99 19.29 -26.65
C GLN A 827 -22.35 19.55 -25.95
N ASN A 828 -22.43 19.17 -24.68
CA ASN A 828 -23.00 19.97 -23.58
C ASN A 828 -24.51 20.36 -23.63
N GLN A 829 -25.30 19.77 -22.73
CA GLN A 829 -26.03 20.56 -21.71
C GLN A 829 -26.65 19.76 -20.56
N ASN A 830 -26.36 20.18 -19.33
CA ASN A 830 -27.10 19.79 -18.12
C ASN A 830 -28.30 20.72 -17.89
N ARG A 831 -29.50 20.25 -18.23
CA ARG A 831 -30.81 20.67 -17.69
C ARG A 831 -31.76 19.46 -17.76
N GLY A 832 -32.62 19.14 -16.79
CA GLY A 832 -32.87 19.78 -15.51
C GLY A 832 -34.36 20.01 -15.25
N ASN A 833 -34.89 19.36 -14.20
CA ASN A 833 -36.17 19.64 -13.52
C ASN A 833 -37.48 19.30 -14.29
N GLN A 834 -38.22 18.26 -13.85
CA GLN A 834 -39.51 18.40 -13.12
C GLN A 834 -40.26 17.08 -12.80
N ASN A 835 -40.78 17.00 -11.56
CA ASN A 835 -41.96 16.28 -11.04
C ASN A 835 -42.67 15.13 -11.81
N ARG A 836 -42.77 13.95 -11.14
CA ARG A 836 -43.98 13.34 -10.49
C ARG A 836 -45.40 13.53 -11.12
N PRO A 837 -46.38 12.62 -10.86
CA PRO A 837 -46.29 11.19 -10.48
C PRO A 837 -47.39 10.26 -11.09
N ASN A 838 -47.24 8.93 -10.94
CA ASN A 838 -48.25 7.88 -10.66
C ASN A 838 -47.49 6.53 -10.56
N GLN A 839 -47.76 5.53 -9.70
CA GLN A 839 -49.01 4.90 -9.22
C GLN A 839 -49.77 4.08 -10.28
N ASN A 840 -49.33 2.83 -10.48
CA ASN A 840 -50.04 1.58 -10.11
C ASN A 840 -48.99 0.44 -10.16
N GLU A 841 -48.85 -0.42 -9.16
CA GLU A 841 -49.70 -1.58 -8.81
C GLU A 841 -49.70 -2.73 -9.85
N ARG A 842 -49.02 -3.82 -9.46
CA ARG A 842 -49.42 -5.24 -9.54
C ARG A 842 -48.92 -6.18 -10.64
N ASP A 843 -48.70 -7.40 -10.14
CA ASP A 843 -48.71 -8.75 -10.72
C ASP A 843 -47.68 -9.08 -11.81
N GLY A 844 -46.74 -9.96 -11.44
CA GLY A 844 -45.58 -10.43 -12.19
C GLY A 844 -44.62 -11.17 -11.27
#